data_AF-A0A8S1ZVA5-F1
#
_entry.id   AF-A0A8S1ZVA5-F1
#
_cell.length_a   1.000
_cell.length_b   1.000
_cell.length_c   1.000
_cell.angle_alpha   90.00
_cell.angle_beta   90.00
_cell.angle_gamma   90.00
#
_symmetry.space_group_name_H-M   'P 1'
#
loop_
_entity.id
_entity.type
_entity.pdbx_description
1 polymer ?
#
loop_
_entity_poly.entity_id
_entity_poly.type
_entity_poly.pdbx_seq_one_letter_code
_entity_poly.pdbx_strand_id
1 'polypeptide(L)'
;MKANRGGGEHGHHEALKFSSFFFMPERPRDYLVLFTRFSVLTCLIVSVSLVLRATFLSPSARDYSTTYGLRLTAVPQKAIAFPPTGSVGPINISHIFFSIAGAAETWIDRSQYISLWWRNSTRGFVWLDEPVKIPKNHSDVRFSIPTRVSDPGWTRFKFSSSRAAVRIARIIWDSYRLNLPNVRWFVMGDDDTVFFTENLVKVLSKYDHEQMWYIGGNSESVEQDVMHAYDMAFGGGGFAISRPLAARLAAAMDDCLQRYFYFYGSDQRIAACVSEIGVPFTEERGFHQLDIRGDPYGFLAAHPLAPLVSLHHLVYLDPMFPNKNPIESLQTLMKPYNLDPNRILQQINCHDRKRQWSISISWGYSIQIYTYFLTATELTTPLQTFKTWRSSSDGPFVFNTRPLKPDPCERPVTYFMDGAEDVRGSGTKTWYSIADKNYGHCEKSEHIRLTKVKRILVTSMKTDPEYWNKAPRRQCCKVMEEFEGTILKNADSFSYFMLVAFEASGLIRFAILLLLWPIITLLDVFSYKNAALKLMIFVATVGLREPEIESVARAVLPKFYMDDVSMDTWRIFSSCKKRVVVTRMPRVMVERFAKDHLRADEVIGTELIVNRFGFVTGLIRETDVDQSALNRVANLFVDQRPRLGLGRPAVTASTTFLSLCEEHIPAPIPENYNDGNQQLQLRPLPVIFHDGRLVKRPTPATALLILLWIPLGIILAVIRIFLGAILPLWATPYVSQIFGGHIIVKGKPPQPPAAGKSGVLFVCTHRTLMDPVVLSYVLGRSIPAVTYSISRLSEILSPIPTVRLTRIRDVDAAKIKQQLSKGDLVVCPEGTTCREPFLLRFSALFAELTDRIVPVAMNYRVGFFHATTARGWKGLDPIFFFMNPRPVYEVTFLNQLPMEATCSSGKSPHDVANYVQRILAATLGFECTNFTRKDKYRVLAGNDGTVSYLSLLDQLKKVVGTFEPFLH
;
A
#
# COMPACT_ATOMS: atom_id res chain seq x y z
N MET A 1 -36.96 -55.36 -53.81
CA MET A 1 -37.43 -56.74 -53.56
C MET A 1 -37.89 -56.83 -52.11
N LYS A 2 -39.17 -57.17 -51.91
CA LYS A 2 -39.91 -57.53 -50.67
C LYS A 2 -39.79 -56.55 -49.48
N ALA A 3 -40.77 -55.66 -49.19
CA ALA A 3 -42.16 -55.89 -48.74
C ALA A 3 -42.18 -56.69 -47.41
N ASN A 4 -42.99 -56.41 -46.39
CA ASN A 4 -44.20 -55.61 -46.24
C ASN A 4 -44.58 -55.60 -44.74
N ARG A 5 -45.39 -54.61 -44.32
CA ARG A 5 -46.53 -54.67 -43.36
C ARG A 5 -46.31 -55.29 -41.97
N GLY A 6 -46.56 -54.57 -40.88
CA GLY A 6 -47.90 -54.12 -40.46
C GLY A 6 -48.53 -55.21 -39.59
N GLY A 7 -49.13 -55.02 -38.43
CA GLY A 7 -49.70 -53.86 -37.75
C GLY A 7 -50.85 -54.40 -36.87
N GLY A 8 -51.16 -53.72 -35.77
CA GLY A 8 -52.42 -53.85 -35.00
C GLY A 8 -52.46 -55.00 -33.99
N GLU A 9 -52.54 -54.77 -32.67
CA GLU A 9 -53.73 -54.31 -31.89
C GLU A 9 -54.78 -55.45 -31.74
N HIS A 10 -55.43 -55.74 -30.60
CA HIS A 10 -55.80 -54.92 -29.44
C HIS A 10 -56.43 -55.80 -28.33
N GLY A 11 -56.59 -55.22 -27.13
CA GLY A 11 -57.57 -55.61 -26.10
C GLY A 11 -56.95 -56.35 -24.90
N HIS A 12 -57.14 -55.95 -23.63
CA HIS A 12 -58.32 -55.34 -23.03
C HIS A 12 -58.04 -54.69 -21.66
N HIS A 13 -58.89 -53.70 -21.32
CA HIS A 13 -59.22 -53.02 -20.05
C HIS A 13 -58.27 -51.93 -19.49
N GLU A 14 -58.65 -50.63 -19.47
CA GLU A 14 -59.65 -49.92 -18.61
C GLU A 14 -59.25 -49.88 -17.12
N ALA A 15 -59.35 -48.79 -16.33
CA ALA A 15 -59.75 -47.39 -16.54
C ALA A 15 -59.41 -46.57 -15.26
N LEU A 16 -59.40 -45.23 -15.41
CA LEU A 16 -59.67 -44.14 -14.43
C LEU A 16 -58.70 -43.96 -13.22
N LYS A 17 -57.86 -42.92 -13.17
CA LYS A 17 -58.06 -41.45 -13.00
C LYS A 17 -58.31 -40.96 -11.56
N PHE A 18 -57.44 -39.99 -11.22
CA PHE A 18 -57.68 -38.67 -10.61
C PHE A 18 -57.19 -38.45 -9.17
N SER A 19 -56.55 -37.27 -9.03
CA SER A 19 -56.24 -36.50 -7.82
C SER A 19 -55.23 -37.17 -6.88
N SER A 20 -54.43 -36.52 -6.05
CA SER A 20 -54.10 -35.14 -5.69
C SER A 20 -53.26 -35.31 -4.42
N PHE A 21 -52.39 -34.36 -4.08
CA PHE A 21 -51.47 -34.37 -2.94
C PHE A 21 -50.21 -35.25 -3.19
N PHE A 22 -49.19 -34.82 -3.94
CA PHE A 22 -48.40 -33.61 -3.64
C PHE A 22 -48.37 -33.39 -2.15
N PHE A 23 -47.48 -34.08 -1.42
CA PHE A 23 -47.09 -33.80 -0.05
C PHE A 23 -46.19 -34.94 0.44
N MET A 24 -45.49 -34.68 1.54
CA MET A 24 -44.88 -35.68 2.41
C MET A 24 -45.83 -36.89 2.65
N PRO A 25 -45.31 -38.00 3.20
CA PRO A 25 -45.09 -39.35 2.56
C PRO A 25 -46.04 -39.79 1.41
N GLU A 26 -45.86 -40.98 0.78
CA GLU A 26 -46.85 -42.07 1.00
C GLU A 26 -46.40 -43.55 0.82
N ARG A 27 -45.20 -43.94 0.33
CA ARG A 27 -44.85 -45.38 0.18
C ARG A 27 -43.38 -45.79 0.45
N PRO A 28 -43.13 -47.06 0.83
CA PRO A 28 -42.02 -47.48 1.72
C PRO A 28 -40.60 -47.43 1.13
N ARG A 29 -40.44 -47.19 -0.18
CA ARG A 29 -39.12 -47.27 -0.84
C ARG A 29 -38.29 -45.99 -0.71
N ASP A 30 -38.94 -44.83 -0.59
CA ASP A 30 -38.25 -43.55 -0.35
C ASP A 30 -37.73 -43.43 1.09
N TYR A 31 -38.30 -44.21 2.02
CA TYR A 31 -37.73 -44.41 3.35
C TYR A 31 -36.36 -45.09 3.27
N LEU A 32 -36.16 -46.04 2.37
CA LEU A 32 -34.90 -46.78 2.26
C LEU A 32 -33.73 -45.88 1.80
N VAL A 33 -33.99 -44.93 0.89
CA VAL A 33 -33.00 -43.98 0.36
C VAL A 33 -32.68 -42.86 1.37
N LEU A 34 -33.70 -42.42 2.12
CA LEU A 34 -33.50 -41.46 3.20
C LEU A 34 -32.76 -42.10 4.39
N PHE A 35 -33.05 -43.36 4.72
CA PHE A 35 -32.41 -44.11 5.81
C PHE A 35 -30.95 -44.48 5.50
N THR A 36 -30.63 -44.85 4.26
CA THR A 36 -29.24 -45.12 3.83
C THR A 36 -28.39 -43.84 3.83
N ARG A 37 -28.93 -42.69 3.39
CA ARG A 37 -28.22 -41.40 3.47
C ARG A 37 -27.96 -40.96 4.91
N PHE A 38 -28.92 -41.17 5.82
CA PHE A 38 -28.73 -40.90 7.24
C PHE A 38 -27.70 -41.85 7.89
N SER A 39 -27.69 -43.13 7.50
CA SER A 39 -26.77 -44.15 8.01
C SER A 39 -25.31 -43.91 7.58
N VAL A 40 -25.10 -43.46 6.34
CA VAL A 40 -23.75 -43.10 5.83
C VAL A 40 -23.23 -41.83 6.50
N LEU A 41 -24.09 -40.83 6.72
CA LEU A 41 -23.70 -39.59 7.41
C LEU A 41 -23.36 -39.84 8.89
N THR A 42 -24.10 -40.73 9.57
CA THR A 42 -23.76 -41.15 10.94
C THR A 42 -22.48 -41.97 11.00
N CYS A 43 -22.24 -42.90 10.06
CA CYS A 43 -20.96 -43.63 9.99
C CYS A 43 -19.76 -42.71 9.72
N LEU A 44 -19.92 -41.67 8.88
CA LEU A 44 -18.88 -40.69 8.59
C LEU A 44 -18.55 -39.84 9.83
N ILE A 45 -19.56 -39.38 10.57
CA ILE A 45 -19.39 -38.61 11.80
C ILE A 45 -18.71 -39.47 12.88
N VAL A 46 -19.15 -40.72 13.07
CA VAL A 46 -18.56 -41.65 14.04
C VAL A 46 -17.10 -42.01 13.69
N SER A 47 -16.78 -42.18 12.39
CA SER A 47 -15.41 -42.47 11.94
C SER A 47 -14.47 -41.28 12.13
N VAL A 48 -14.92 -40.06 11.82
CA VAL A 48 -14.13 -38.83 12.03
C VAL A 48 -13.96 -38.54 13.53
N SER A 49 -14.98 -38.81 14.35
CA SER A 49 -14.87 -38.70 15.80
C SER A 49 -13.95 -39.77 16.42
N LEU A 50 -13.88 -41.00 15.88
CA LEU A 50 -12.94 -42.04 16.32
C LEU A 50 -11.48 -41.71 15.96
N VAL A 51 -11.22 -41.14 14.78
CA VAL A 51 -9.87 -40.71 14.36
C VAL A 51 -9.38 -39.50 15.16
N LEU A 52 -10.27 -38.54 15.48
CA LEU A 52 -9.93 -37.38 16.31
C LEU A 52 -9.75 -37.74 17.80
N ARG A 53 -10.43 -38.80 18.28
CA ARG A 53 -10.27 -39.30 19.65
C ARG A 53 -9.01 -40.18 19.81
N ALA A 54 -8.54 -40.81 18.73
CA ALA A 54 -7.30 -41.58 18.69
C ALA A 54 -6.03 -40.70 18.54
N THR A 55 -6.17 -39.45 18.11
CA THR A 55 -5.02 -38.54 17.85
C THR A 55 -4.77 -37.50 18.96
N PHE A 56 -5.71 -37.27 19.89
CA PHE A 56 -5.61 -36.16 20.86
C PHE A 56 -5.92 -36.49 22.34
N LEU A 57 -5.95 -37.77 22.75
CA LEU A 57 -6.01 -38.15 24.17
C LEU A 57 -4.92 -39.22 24.48
N SER A 58 -3.87 -38.74 25.16
CA SER A 58 -2.69 -39.38 25.83
C SER A 58 -2.84 -40.83 26.38
N PRO A 59 -1.77 -41.56 26.82
CA PRO A 59 -0.34 -41.19 26.95
C PRO A 59 0.71 -42.26 26.52
N SER A 60 1.96 -41.80 26.38
CA SER A 60 3.24 -42.47 26.74
C SER A 60 3.60 -43.88 26.21
N ALA A 61 4.76 -43.91 25.54
CA ALA A 61 5.97 -44.65 25.92
C ALA A 61 6.48 -45.78 24.99
N ARG A 62 7.77 -45.61 24.62
CA ARG A 62 8.81 -46.59 24.24
C ARG A 62 8.72 -47.21 22.84
N ASP A 63 9.81 -47.46 22.12
CA ASP A 63 11.25 -47.15 22.25
C ASP A 63 11.87 -47.52 20.88
N TYR A 64 13.16 -47.24 20.73
CA TYR A 64 14.11 -47.63 19.66
C TYR A 64 14.58 -46.48 18.76
N SER A 65 15.46 -45.66 19.33
CA SER A 65 16.60 -45.13 18.58
C SER A 65 17.88 -45.49 19.34
N THR A 66 18.70 -46.29 18.67
CA THR A 66 19.96 -46.85 19.15
C THR A 66 21.02 -45.74 19.27
N THR A 67 21.30 -45.45 20.53
CA THR A 67 22.57 -45.07 21.18
C THR A 67 23.81 -44.92 20.29
N TYR A 68 24.27 -43.67 20.14
CA TYR A 68 25.67 -43.28 20.40
C TYR A 68 25.65 -41.87 21.04
N GLY A 69 25.21 -41.79 22.31
CA GLY A 69 25.20 -40.55 23.08
C GLY A 69 26.29 -40.59 24.15
N LEU A 70 27.31 -39.73 23.99
CA LEU A 70 28.29 -39.44 25.04
C LEU A 70 27.56 -38.97 26.32
N ARG A 71 27.73 -39.69 27.42
CA ARG A 71 27.31 -39.22 28.75
C ARG A 71 28.24 -38.08 29.19
N LEU A 72 27.83 -36.83 29.00
CA LEU A 72 28.36 -35.71 29.77
C LEU A 72 27.72 -35.73 31.16
N THR A 73 28.51 -36.06 32.17
CA THR A 73 28.14 -35.91 33.58
C THR A 73 27.90 -34.43 33.85
N ALA A 74 26.65 -34.08 34.16
CA ALA A 74 26.28 -32.74 34.62
C ALA A 74 27.06 -32.42 35.91
N VAL A 75 27.99 -31.47 35.81
CA VAL A 75 28.60 -30.85 36.99
C VAL A 75 27.48 -30.10 37.73
N PRO A 76 27.34 -30.23 39.06
CA PRO A 76 26.34 -29.48 39.80
C PRO A 76 26.66 -27.98 39.67
N GLN A 77 25.82 -27.24 38.95
CA GLN A 77 25.81 -25.78 39.02
C GLN A 77 25.35 -25.42 40.43
N LYS A 78 26.31 -25.22 41.33
CA LYS A 78 26.13 -24.32 42.47
C LYS A 78 25.84 -22.96 41.85
N ALA A 79 24.56 -22.62 41.73
CA ALA A 79 24.13 -21.30 41.36
C ALA A 79 24.81 -20.33 42.34
N ILE A 80 25.78 -19.57 41.83
CA ILE A 80 26.26 -18.38 42.52
C ILE A 80 25.05 -17.44 42.50
N ALA A 81 24.22 -17.54 43.54
CA ALA A 81 23.15 -16.60 43.78
C ALA A 81 23.83 -15.25 44.07
N PHE A 82 23.89 -14.40 43.05
CA PHE A 82 24.25 -13.01 43.26
C PHE A 82 23.10 -12.36 44.04
N PRO A 83 23.38 -11.63 45.14
CA PRO A 83 22.33 -10.93 45.86
C PRO A 83 21.67 -9.93 44.90
N PRO A 84 20.33 -9.83 44.90
CA PRO A 84 19.61 -8.92 44.03
C PRO A 84 20.05 -7.49 44.36
N THR A 85 20.73 -6.83 43.42
CA THR A 85 21.03 -5.41 43.55
C THR A 85 19.74 -4.64 43.30
N GLY A 86 19.04 -4.30 44.40
CA GLY A 86 17.74 -3.62 44.41
C GLY A 86 17.73 -2.25 43.74
N SER A 87 17.75 -2.20 42.41
CA SER A 87 17.52 -0.98 41.65
C SER A 87 16.59 -1.27 40.46
N VAL A 88 15.28 -1.13 40.72
CA VAL A 88 14.18 -1.28 39.74
C VAL A 88 14.14 -0.10 38.73
N GLY A 89 15.15 0.77 38.73
CA GLY A 89 15.23 1.95 37.86
C GLY A 89 15.79 1.65 36.46
N PRO A 90 15.43 2.48 35.46
CA PRO A 90 15.93 2.35 34.09
C PRO A 90 17.46 2.45 34.01
N ILE A 91 18.06 1.77 33.03
CA ILE A 91 19.50 1.84 32.77
C ILE A 91 19.86 3.29 32.41
N ASN A 92 21.00 3.74 32.94
CA ASN A 92 21.57 5.06 32.71
C ASN A 92 23.11 4.92 32.77
N ILE A 93 23.84 5.99 32.44
CA ILE A 93 25.30 5.94 32.31
C ILE A 93 26.03 5.49 33.59
N SER A 94 25.46 5.71 34.78
CA SER A 94 26.09 5.29 36.06
C SER A 94 26.10 3.77 36.28
N HIS A 95 25.27 3.04 35.53
CA HIS A 95 25.24 1.58 35.55
C HIS A 95 26.27 0.94 34.62
N ILE A 96 26.97 1.73 33.80
CA ILE A 96 27.95 1.27 32.81
C ILE A 96 29.35 1.57 33.32
N PHE A 97 30.23 0.56 33.31
CA PHE A 97 31.63 0.70 33.68
C PHE A 97 32.54 0.56 32.45
N PHE A 98 33.23 1.63 32.08
CA PHE A 98 34.15 1.64 30.94
C PHE A 98 35.51 1.05 31.32
N SER A 99 35.92 0.03 30.59
CA SER A 99 37.20 -0.67 30.73
C SER A 99 38.00 -0.40 29.47
N ILE A 100 38.73 0.72 29.47
CA ILE A 100 39.43 1.17 28.25
C ILE A 100 40.85 0.61 28.24
N ALA A 101 41.24 -0.06 27.16
CA ALA A 101 42.59 -0.56 26.96
C ALA A 101 43.47 0.55 26.37
N GLY A 102 44.61 0.81 27.01
CA GLY A 102 45.61 1.73 26.48
C GLY A 102 47.03 1.27 26.80
N ALA A 103 48.00 1.98 26.26
CA ALA A 103 49.41 1.83 26.61
C ALA A 103 49.96 3.15 27.14
N ALA A 104 50.87 3.08 28.11
CA ALA A 104 51.44 4.26 28.74
C ALA A 104 52.12 5.20 27.72
N GLU A 105 52.79 4.60 26.72
CA GLU A 105 53.49 5.28 25.65
C GLU A 105 52.56 6.15 24.77
N THR A 106 51.38 5.64 24.42
CA THR A 106 50.45 6.32 23.49
C THR A 106 49.34 7.11 24.19
N TRP A 107 49.19 6.94 25.51
CA TRP A 107 48.03 7.46 26.25
C TRP A 107 47.88 8.98 26.14
N ILE A 108 48.97 9.74 26.26
CA ILE A 108 48.89 11.22 26.23
C ILE A 108 48.30 11.71 24.91
N ASP A 109 48.74 11.16 23.78
CA ASP A 109 48.27 11.54 22.46
C ASP A 109 46.86 11.01 22.17
N ARG A 110 46.52 9.81 22.64
CA ARG A 110 45.20 9.19 22.39
C ARG A 110 44.11 9.67 23.33
N SER A 111 44.46 10.22 24.51
CA SER A 111 43.51 10.76 25.50
C SER A 111 42.55 11.81 24.93
N GLN A 112 42.92 12.49 23.84
CA GLN A 112 42.07 13.43 23.13
C GLN A 112 40.78 12.78 22.58
N TYR A 113 40.82 11.52 22.13
CA TYR A 113 39.63 10.80 21.64
C TYR A 113 38.65 10.52 22.77
N ILE A 114 39.16 10.03 23.90
CA ILE A 114 38.35 9.77 25.09
C ILE A 114 37.74 11.06 25.65
N SER A 115 38.47 12.18 25.63
CA SER A 115 37.99 13.46 26.15
C SER A 115 36.73 13.99 25.45
N LEU A 116 36.45 13.56 24.22
CA LEU A 116 35.27 13.98 23.46
C LEU A 116 33.97 13.49 24.10
N TRP A 117 33.98 12.29 24.67
CA TRP A 117 32.79 11.62 25.19
C TRP A 117 32.84 11.35 26.70
N TRP A 118 34.01 11.38 27.33
CA TRP A 118 34.13 11.23 28.77
C TRP A 118 33.49 12.41 29.52
N ARG A 119 32.73 12.12 30.58
CA ARG A 119 32.02 13.12 31.40
C ARG A 119 32.19 12.79 32.88
N ASN A 120 31.89 13.73 33.77
CA ASN A 120 31.95 13.45 35.22
C ASN A 120 30.94 12.38 35.67
N SER A 121 29.89 12.12 34.87
CA SER A 121 28.91 11.06 35.10
C SER A 121 29.36 9.68 34.62
N THR A 122 30.40 9.59 33.78
CA THR A 122 30.96 8.30 33.36
C THR A 122 31.86 7.72 34.44
N ARG A 123 31.89 6.39 34.54
CA ARG A 123 32.75 5.65 35.49
C ARG A 123 33.55 4.59 34.76
N GLY A 124 34.81 4.42 35.13
CA GLY A 124 35.71 3.50 34.45
C GLY A 124 37.17 3.86 34.67
N PHE A 125 38.06 3.10 34.04
CA PHE A 125 39.48 3.41 33.99
C PHE A 125 40.03 3.12 32.60
N VAL A 126 41.06 3.87 32.24
CA VAL A 126 42.00 3.49 31.19
C VAL A 126 43.10 2.64 31.82
N TRP A 127 43.18 1.40 31.37
CA TRP A 127 44.09 0.38 31.90
C TRP A 127 45.37 0.33 31.07
N LEU A 128 46.44 0.78 31.70
CA LEU A 128 47.78 0.90 31.13
C LEU A 128 48.64 -0.29 31.54
N ASP A 129 49.71 -0.50 30.79
CA ASP A 129 50.78 -1.46 31.06
C ASP A 129 51.75 -0.97 32.16
N GLU A 130 51.96 0.35 32.26
CA GLU A 130 52.79 0.98 33.27
C GLU A 130 52.27 2.38 33.70
N PRO A 131 52.80 2.97 34.80
CA PRO A 131 52.36 4.29 35.26
C PRO A 131 52.76 5.43 34.29
N VAL A 132 51.81 6.32 33.98
CA VAL A 132 52.07 7.54 33.20
C VAL A 132 52.14 8.77 34.09
N LYS A 133 53.12 9.65 33.84
CA LYS A 133 53.21 10.97 34.47
C LYS A 133 52.20 11.92 33.81
N ILE A 134 51.04 12.10 34.45
CA ILE A 134 50.00 13.01 33.98
C ILE A 134 50.41 14.47 34.27
N PRO A 135 50.38 15.38 33.27
CA PRO A 135 50.61 16.81 33.50
C PRO A 135 49.63 17.40 34.51
N LYS A 136 50.12 18.25 35.43
CA LYS A 136 49.30 18.95 36.44
C LYS A 136 48.57 20.15 35.84
N ASN A 137 47.78 19.94 34.79
CA ASN A 137 46.91 20.96 34.22
C ASN A 137 45.44 20.57 34.45
N HIS A 138 44.85 21.05 35.55
CA HIS A 138 43.47 20.70 35.93
C HIS A 138 42.38 21.28 35.00
N SER A 139 42.74 22.15 34.05
CA SER A 139 41.79 22.73 33.08
C SER A 139 41.54 21.85 31.86
N ASP A 140 42.41 20.87 31.59
CA ASP A 140 42.28 19.97 30.45
C ASP A 140 41.60 18.66 30.88
N VAL A 141 40.42 18.39 30.31
CA VAL A 141 39.61 17.20 30.60
C VAL A 141 40.38 15.90 30.34
N ARG A 142 41.38 15.89 29.45
CA ARG A 142 42.21 14.72 29.19
C ARG A 142 42.91 14.21 30.46
N PHE A 143 43.30 15.12 31.33
CA PHE A 143 44.05 14.80 32.55
C PHE A 143 43.14 14.48 33.76
N SER A 144 41.81 14.62 33.61
CA SER A 144 40.85 14.17 34.62
C SER A 144 40.30 12.75 34.37
N ILE A 145 40.64 12.14 33.22
CA ILE A 145 40.26 10.76 32.90
C ILE A 145 41.03 9.79 33.82
N PRO A 146 40.34 8.95 34.61
CA PRO A 146 41.00 8.03 35.53
C PRO A 146 41.82 6.96 34.81
N THR A 147 43.08 6.80 35.20
CA THR A 147 43.98 5.74 34.70
C THR A 147 44.33 4.74 35.81
N ARG A 148 44.61 3.49 35.44
CA ARG A 148 45.14 2.44 36.34
C ARG A 148 46.14 1.56 35.60
N VAL A 149 47.07 0.99 36.35
CA VAL A 149 47.97 -0.05 35.83
C VAL A 149 47.30 -1.41 35.95
N SER A 150 47.38 -2.20 34.88
CA SER A 150 46.82 -3.56 34.81
C SER A 150 47.52 -4.49 35.82
N ASP A 151 46.82 -5.49 36.36
CA ASP A 151 47.40 -6.41 37.35
C ASP A 151 48.64 -7.15 36.81
N PRO A 152 49.77 -7.20 37.53
CA PRO A 152 50.99 -7.83 37.01
C PRO A 152 50.85 -9.34 36.76
N GLY A 153 49.78 -10.01 37.21
CA GLY A 153 49.55 -11.43 36.98
C GLY A 153 49.44 -11.84 35.51
N TRP A 154 49.19 -10.93 34.56
CA TRP A 154 49.27 -11.24 33.12
C TRP A 154 50.70 -11.57 32.68
N THR A 155 51.72 -11.17 33.44
CA THR A 155 53.12 -11.41 33.09
C THR A 155 53.53 -12.88 33.17
N ARG A 156 52.78 -13.72 33.90
CA ARG A 156 53.05 -15.16 34.04
C ARG A 156 52.79 -15.98 32.77
N PHE A 157 52.01 -15.45 31.84
CA PHE A 157 51.73 -16.08 30.54
C PHE A 157 52.94 -15.90 29.62
N LYS A 158 53.96 -16.75 29.80
CA LYS A 158 55.23 -16.69 29.05
C LYS A 158 55.09 -17.23 27.62
N PHE A 159 54.24 -18.23 27.42
CA PHE A 159 54.00 -18.87 26.13
C PHE A 159 52.66 -18.37 25.58
N SER A 160 52.71 -17.26 24.84
CA SER A 160 51.53 -16.65 24.21
C SER A 160 51.98 -15.96 22.92
N SER A 161 51.15 -15.99 21.88
CA SER A 161 51.40 -15.27 20.62
C SER A 161 51.49 -13.74 20.81
N SER A 162 50.83 -13.19 21.83
CA SER A 162 50.95 -11.79 22.23
C SER A 162 50.75 -11.62 23.74
N ARG A 163 51.72 -11.02 24.44
CA ARG A 163 51.59 -10.71 25.88
C ARG A 163 50.72 -9.48 26.13
N ALA A 164 50.76 -8.49 25.25
CA ALA A 164 49.90 -7.32 25.31
C ALA A 164 48.42 -7.71 25.15
N ALA A 165 48.10 -8.63 24.23
CA ALA A 165 46.74 -9.13 24.05
C ALA A 165 46.22 -9.87 25.30
N VAL A 166 47.08 -10.64 25.98
CA VAL A 166 46.72 -11.28 27.27
C VAL A 166 46.39 -10.23 28.32
N ARG A 167 47.21 -9.18 28.47
CA ARG A 167 46.93 -8.07 29.39
C ARG A 167 45.59 -7.43 29.08
N ILE A 168 45.35 -7.09 27.81
CA ILE A 168 44.13 -6.41 27.37
C ILE A 168 42.89 -7.28 27.61
N ALA A 169 42.94 -8.58 27.29
CA ALA A 169 41.83 -9.49 27.57
C ALA A 169 41.54 -9.59 29.08
N ARG A 170 42.60 -9.57 29.90
CA ARG A 170 42.52 -9.64 31.36
C ARG A 170 42.01 -8.34 32.00
N ILE A 171 41.83 -7.25 31.26
CA ILE A 171 41.22 -6.01 31.77
C ILE A 171 39.81 -6.26 32.32
N ILE A 172 39.02 -7.17 31.72
CA ILE A 172 37.69 -7.52 32.25
C ILE A 172 37.79 -8.08 33.69
N TRP A 173 38.80 -8.92 33.94
CA TRP A 173 39.08 -9.46 35.26
C TRP A 173 39.48 -8.34 36.24
N ASP A 174 40.36 -7.44 35.78
CA ASP A 174 40.80 -6.26 36.52
C ASP A 174 39.66 -5.31 36.89
N SER A 175 38.71 -5.09 35.98
CA SER A 175 37.53 -4.27 36.19
C SER A 175 36.52 -4.92 37.13
N TYR A 176 36.26 -6.22 36.97
CA TYR A 176 35.29 -6.95 37.79
C TYR A 176 35.72 -7.04 39.27
N ARG A 177 37.00 -7.32 39.53
CA ARG A 177 37.53 -7.48 40.90
C ARG A 177 37.51 -6.20 41.74
N LEU A 178 37.30 -5.04 41.12
CA LEU A 178 37.05 -3.80 41.84
C LEU A 178 35.76 -3.87 42.68
N ASN A 179 34.87 -4.83 42.36
CA ASN A 179 33.63 -5.12 43.07
C ASN A 179 32.79 -3.86 43.35
N LEU A 180 32.70 -2.98 42.36
CA LEU A 180 32.02 -1.69 42.52
C LEU A 180 30.50 -1.89 42.59
N PRO A 181 29.80 -1.19 43.50
CA PRO A 181 28.36 -1.29 43.60
C PRO A 181 27.66 -0.70 42.38
N ASN A 182 26.47 -1.24 42.10
CA ASN A 182 25.54 -0.75 41.08
C ASN A 182 26.11 -0.70 39.64
N VAL A 183 27.15 -1.47 39.33
CA VAL A 183 27.55 -1.72 37.93
C VAL A 183 26.66 -2.83 37.37
N ARG A 184 26.08 -2.62 36.19
CA ARG A 184 25.25 -3.60 35.48
C ARG A 184 25.93 -4.11 34.22
N TRP A 185 26.71 -3.24 33.56
CA TRP A 185 27.42 -3.52 32.31
C TRP A 185 28.88 -3.11 32.42
N PHE A 186 29.77 -3.94 31.88
CA PHE A 186 31.17 -3.58 31.63
C PHE A 186 31.34 -3.40 30.13
N VAL A 187 31.81 -2.22 29.72
CA VAL A 187 32.03 -1.87 28.32
C VAL A 187 33.52 -1.79 28.07
N MET A 188 34.01 -2.66 27.20
CA MET A 188 35.39 -2.69 26.75
C MET A 188 35.55 -1.80 25.50
N GLY A 189 36.68 -1.15 25.35
CA GLY A 189 37.08 -0.41 24.15
C GLY A 189 38.55 -0.03 24.21
N ASP A 190 39.09 0.48 23.11
CA ASP A 190 40.48 0.95 23.03
C ASP A 190 40.60 2.46 23.27
N ASP A 191 41.82 2.95 23.53
CA ASP A 191 42.11 4.35 23.87
C ASP A 191 41.90 5.35 22.73
N ASP A 192 41.66 4.88 21.52
CA ASP A 192 41.23 5.63 20.32
C ASP A 192 39.77 5.37 19.92
N THR A 193 38.98 4.74 20.80
CA THR A 193 37.54 4.50 20.60
C THR A 193 36.70 5.68 21.07
N VAL A 194 35.82 6.18 20.21
CA VAL A 194 34.87 7.25 20.54
C VAL A 194 33.48 6.66 20.75
N PHE A 195 32.98 6.70 21.99
CA PHE A 195 31.63 6.22 22.32
C PHE A 195 30.58 7.33 22.26
N PHE A 196 29.40 6.98 21.77
CA PHE A 196 28.18 7.79 21.80
C PHE A 196 27.34 7.30 22.98
N THR A 197 27.65 7.83 24.16
CA THR A 197 27.21 7.28 25.46
C THR A 197 25.70 7.18 25.66
N GLU A 198 24.94 8.14 25.16
CA GLU A 198 23.49 8.20 25.21
C GLU A 198 22.87 7.09 24.34
N ASN A 199 23.43 6.88 23.15
CA ASN A 199 23.03 5.79 22.27
C ASN A 199 23.43 4.43 22.85
N LEU A 200 24.62 4.31 23.45
CA LEU A 200 25.06 3.11 24.16
C LEU A 200 24.11 2.73 25.30
N VAL A 201 23.74 3.70 26.15
CA VAL A 201 22.73 3.49 27.22
C VAL A 201 21.42 2.99 26.63
N LYS A 202 20.96 3.60 25.52
CA LYS A 202 19.72 3.18 24.87
C LYS A 202 19.83 1.75 24.31
N VAL A 203 20.95 1.40 23.69
CA VAL A 203 21.18 0.04 23.18
C VAL A 203 21.15 -0.98 24.30
N LEU A 204 21.88 -0.75 25.39
CA LEU A 204 21.93 -1.67 26.53
C LEU A 204 20.60 -1.73 27.30
N SER A 205 19.76 -0.70 27.22
CA SER A 205 18.43 -0.70 27.84
C SER A 205 17.47 -1.74 27.25
N LYS A 206 17.77 -2.26 26.05
CA LYS A 206 17.00 -3.35 25.41
C LYS A 206 17.19 -4.70 26.09
N TYR A 207 18.27 -4.87 26.85
CA TYR A 207 18.69 -6.17 27.36
C TYR A 207 18.55 -6.27 28.87
N ASP A 208 18.06 -7.42 29.33
CA ASP A 208 18.03 -7.73 30.75
C ASP A 208 19.45 -7.97 31.28
N HIS A 209 19.97 -6.97 32.00
CA HIS A 209 21.30 -6.97 32.60
C HIS A 209 21.54 -8.07 33.66
N GLU A 210 20.50 -8.75 34.14
CA GLU A 210 20.63 -9.88 35.05
C GLU A 210 20.90 -11.21 34.31
N GLN A 211 20.79 -11.22 32.99
CA GLN A 211 21.18 -12.35 32.15
C GLN A 211 22.61 -12.19 31.63
N MET A 212 23.22 -13.29 31.16
CA MET A 212 24.55 -13.26 30.56
C MET A 212 24.48 -12.80 29.11
N TRP A 213 25.02 -11.63 28.81
CA TRP A 213 25.03 -11.01 27.48
C TRP A 213 26.43 -10.62 27.06
N TYR A 214 26.76 -10.90 25.80
CA TYR A 214 27.96 -10.42 25.10
C TYR A 214 27.52 -9.69 23.83
N ILE A 215 27.62 -8.37 23.83
CA ILE A 215 27.02 -7.47 22.82
C ILE A 215 28.10 -6.62 22.17
N GLY A 216 28.14 -6.53 20.85
CA GLY A 216 29.07 -5.64 20.14
C GLY A 216 28.91 -5.75 18.62
N GLY A 217 29.94 -5.35 17.87
CA GLY A 217 29.93 -5.36 16.40
C GLY A 217 31.08 -6.18 15.80
N ASN A 218 30.84 -6.67 14.58
CA ASN A 218 31.87 -7.26 13.73
C ASN A 218 32.70 -6.18 13.01
N SER A 219 33.73 -6.61 12.28
CA SER A 219 34.46 -5.74 11.39
C SER A 219 33.62 -5.40 10.15
N GLU A 220 33.80 -4.20 9.61
CA GLU A 220 33.22 -3.86 8.30
C GLU A 220 33.90 -4.63 7.15
N SER A 221 35.13 -5.12 7.37
CA SER A 221 35.92 -5.86 6.38
C SER A 221 35.84 -7.36 6.59
N VAL A 222 35.36 -8.07 5.56
CA VAL A 222 35.27 -9.54 5.53
C VAL A 222 36.62 -10.21 5.78
N GLU A 223 37.73 -9.58 5.38
CA GLU A 223 39.08 -10.11 5.59
C GLU A 223 39.44 -10.25 7.07
N GLN A 224 38.91 -9.36 7.91
CA GLN A 224 39.10 -9.40 9.35
C GLN A 224 38.20 -10.44 9.99
N ASP A 225 36.92 -10.51 9.59
CA ASP A 225 36.00 -11.53 10.15
C ASP A 225 36.39 -12.96 9.76
N VAL A 226 36.87 -13.19 8.53
CA VAL A 226 37.38 -14.50 8.09
C VAL A 226 38.64 -14.90 8.86
N MET A 227 39.48 -13.93 9.20
CA MET A 227 40.72 -14.19 9.96
C MET A 227 40.46 -14.44 11.43
N HIS A 228 39.51 -13.73 12.02
CA HIS A 228 39.26 -13.73 13.46
C HIS A 228 38.05 -14.57 13.83
N ALA A 229 36.84 -14.06 13.58
CA ALA A 229 35.57 -14.77 13.68
C ALA A 229 34.39 -13.85 13.29
N TYR A 230 33.30 -14.45 12.81
CA TYR A 230 32.01 -13.75 12.64
C TYR A 230 31.19 -13.74 13.93
N ASP A 231 31.45 -14.64 14.87
CA ASP A 231 30.76 -14.79 16.15
C ASP A 231 31.52 -14.13 17.32
N MET A 232 32.19 -13.00 17.05
CA MET A 232 32.87 -12.20 18.06
C MET A 232 32.60 -10.70 17.91
N ALA A 233 32.66 -9.98 19.03
CA ALA A 233 32.74 -8.53 19.03
C ALA A 233 34.21 -8.09 18.94
N PHE A 234 34.50 -7.18 18.02
CA PHE A 234 35.85 -6.60 17.88
C PHE A 234 36.13 -5.60 19.01
N GLY A 235 37.34 -5.67 19.57
CA GLY A 235 37.72 -4.93 20.77
C GLY A 235 37.70 -3.40 20.59
N GLY A 236 38.22 -2.93 19.47
CA GLY A 236 38.31 -1.50 19.14
C GLY A 236 36.97 -0.85 18.87
N GLY A 237 36.07 -1.54 18.15
CA GLY A 237 34.68 -1.13 17.97
C GLY A 237 33.94 -1.12 19.30
N GLY A 238 34.47 -1.79 20.32
CA GLY A 238 33.92 -1.85 21.65
C GLY A 238 32.83 -2.89 21.79
N PHE A 239 32.68 -3.39 23.00
CA PHE A 239 31.66 -4.38 23.33
C PHE A 239 31.22 -4.27 24.79
N ALA A 240 30.00 -4.72 25.07
CA ALA A 240 29.42 -4.75 26.40
C ALA A 240 29.23 -6.19 26.88
N ILE A 241 29.60 -6.43 28.13
CA ILE A 241 29.27 -7.66 28.85
C ILE A 241 28.44 -7.33 30.09
N SER A 242 27.39 -8.11 30.33
CA SER A 242 26.60 -7.95 31.54
C SER A 242 27.37 -8.42 32.77
N ARG A 243 27.00 -7.90 33.95
CA ARG A 243 27.69 -8.24 35.21
C ARG A 243 27.74 -9.75 35.51
N PRO A 244 26.68 -10.55 35.31
CA PRO A 244 26.74 -12.00 35.49
C PRO A 244 27.77 -12.68 34.57
N LEU A 245 27.86 -12.25 33.31
CA LEU A 245 28.87 -12.77 32.38
C LEU A 245 30.28 -12.38 32.82
N ALA A 246 30.48 -11.10 33.18
CA ALA A 246 31.77 -10.62 33.67
C ALA A 246 32.25 -11.42 34.90
N ALA A 247 31.34 -11.80 35.79
CA ALA A 247 31.66 -12.63 36.96
C ALA A 247 32.14 -14.04 36.58
N ARG A 248 31.44 -14.71 35.66
CA ARG A 248 31.83 -16.04 35.17
C ARG A 248 33.13 -15.99 34.39
N LEU A 249 33.28 -14.97 33.54
CA LEU A 249 34.47 -14.76 32.75
C LEU A 249 35.68 -14.47 33.64
N ALA A 250 35.56 -13.60 34.65
CA ALA A 250 36.64 -13.37 35.61
C ALA A 250 37.05 -14.64 36.38
N ALA A 251 36.10 -15.50 36.74
CA ALA A 251 36.43 -16.75 37.43
C ALA A 251 37.20 -17.75 36.55
N ALA A 252 36.97 -17.75 35.24
CA ALA A 252 37.57 -18.70 34.29
C ALA A 252 38.70 -18.10 33.42
N MET A 253 38.92 -16.78 33.49
CA MET A 253 39.73 -16.01 32.54
C MET A 253 41.14 -16.58 32.39
N ASP A 254 41.83 -16.81 33.49
CA ASP A 254 43.24 -17.17 33.47
C ASP A 254 43.49 -18.55 32.85
N ASP A 255 42.66 -19.54 33.20
CA ASP A 255 42.73 -20.89 32.61
C ASP A 255 42.34 -20.86 31.13
N CYS A 256 41.35 -20.04 30.77
CA CYS A 256 40.94 -19.86 29.39
C CYS A 256 42.04 -19.21 28.53
N LEU A 257 42.67 -18.14 29.01
CA LEU A 257 43.76 -17.46 28.30
C LEU A 257 44.96 -18.38 28.07
N GLN A 258 45.18 -19.37 28.95
CA GLN A 258 46.19 -20.40 28.77
C GLN A 258 45.82 -21.41 27.67
N ARG A 259 44.53 -21.77 27.53
CA ARG A 259 44.06 -22.66 26.45
C ARG A 259 44.14 -22.01 25.07
N TYR A 260 43.76 -20.73 24.98
CA TYR A 260 43.80 -19.97 23.72
C TYR A 260 45.08 -19.14 23.57
N PHE A 261 46.22 -19.67 24.00
CA PHE A 261 47.50 -18.96 23.97
C PHE A 261 47.98 -18.60 22.56
N TYR A 262 47.48 -19.27 21.54
CA TYR A 262 47.84 -19.08 20.13
C TYR A 262 47.01 -17.99 19.43
N PHE A 263 45.88 -17.54 19.99
CA PHE A 263 45.07 -16.46 19.41
C PHE A 263 45.78 -15.11 19.48
N TYR A 264 45.76 -14.40 18.35
CA TYR A 264 46.49 -13.14 18.18
C TYR A 264 45.86 -12.00 18.99
N GLY A 265 44.55 -11.77 18.80
CA GLY A 265 43.81 -10.64 19.37
C GLY A 265 43.31 -10.89 20.79
N SER A 266 43.19 -9.82 21.58
CA SER A 266 42.59 -9.87 22.93
C SER A 266 41.10 -10.14 22.88
N ASP A 267 40.42 -9.52 21.94
CA ASP A 267 39.00 -9.71 21.64
C ASP A 267 38.68 -11.14 21.18
N GLN A 268 39.50 -11.72 20.30
CA GLN A 268 39.36 -13.12 19.88
C GLN A 268 39.49 -14.08 21.06
N ARG A 269 40.39 -13.80 22.01
CA ARG A 269 40.52 -14.56 23.25
C ARG A 269 39.30 -14.42 24.15
N ILE A 270 38.79 -13.20 24.32
CA ILE A 270 37.58 -12.95 25.11
C ILE A 270 36.39 -13.70 24.52
N ALA A 271 36.19 -13.63 23.20
CA ALA A 271 35.13 -14.34 22.51
C ALA A 271 35.24 -15.87 22.71
N ALA A 272 36.45 -16.41 22.63
CA ALA A 272 36.71 -17.83 22.93
C ALA A 272 36.30 -18.20 24.36
N CYS A 273 36.70 -17.39 25.35
CA CYS A 273 36.34 -17.62 26.75
C CYS A 273 34.83 -17.50 27.00
N VAL A 274 34.16 -16.55 26.35
CA VAL A 274 32.71 -16.40 26.42
C VAL A 274 32.01 -17.61 25.78
N SER A 275 32.56 -18.14 24.69
CA SER A 275 32.08 -19.36 24.03
C SER A 275 32.25 -20.60 24.90
N GLU A 276 33.37 -20.74 25.64
CA GLU A 276 33.54 -21.82 26.64
C GLU A 276 32.49 -21.77 27.76
N ILE A 277 32.06 -20.56 28.14
CA ILE A 277 30.99 -20.36 29.12
C ILE A 277 29.61 -20.72 28.51
N GLY A 278 29.50 -20.77 27.18
CA GLY A 278 28.28 -21.11 26.46
C GLY A 278 27.36 -19.93 26.20
N VAL A 279 27.91 -18.71 26.13
CA VAL A 279 27.13 -17.49 25.84
C VAL A 279 27.37 -17.05 24.40
N PRO A 280 26.32 -16.87 23.58
CA PRO A 280 26.48 -16.47 22.18
C PRO A 280 26.77 -14.98 22.03
N PHE A 281 27.44 -14.63 20.93
CA PHE A 281 27.59 -13.25 20.49
C PHE A 281 26.26 -12.64 20.04
N THR A 282 26.01 -11.39 20.46
CA THR A 282 24.85 -10.58 20.08
C THR A 282 25.31 -9.37 19.29
N GLU A 283 25.02 -9.36 17.99
CA GLU A 283 25.42 -8.27 17.08
C GLU A 283 24.54 -7.02 17.26
N GLU A 284 25.19 -5.87 17.46
CA GLU A 284 24.58 -4.54 17.43
C GLU A 284 25.31 -3.66 16.41
N ARG A 285 24.63 -3.34 15.32
CA ARG A 285 25.18 -2.65 14.13
C ARG A 285 25.62 -1.20 14.34
N GLY A 286 25.54 -0.70 15.56
CA GLY A 286 26.01 0.63 15.95
C GLY A 286 27.45 0.65 16.44
N PHE A 287 28.01 -0.51 16.76
CA PHE A 287 29.42 -0.65 17.14
C PHE A 287 30.26 -0.78 15.87
N HIS A 288 31.22 0.12 15.69
CA HIS A 288 32.05 0.15 14.48
C HIS A 288 33.53 0.06 14.81
N GLN A 289 34.14 -1.06 14.40
CA GLN A 289 35.58 -1.25 14.40
C GLN A 289 36.24 -0.33 13.36
N LEU A 290 35.53 0.00 12.28
CA LEU A 290 35.99 0.80 11.13
C LEU A 290 37.30 0.28 10.55
N ASP A 291 37.42 -1.04 10.37
CA ASP A 291 38.51 -1.66 9.63
C ASP A 291 38.35 -1.41 8.12
N ILE A 292 38.47 -0.15 7.76
CA ILE A 292 38.48 0.37 6.40
C ILE A 292 39.65 1.33 6.27
N ARG A 293 40.02 1.68 5.03
CA ARG A 293 41.06 2.67 4.72
C ARG A 293 40.53 3.73 3.77
N GLY A 294 41.11 4.92 3.83
CA GLY A 294 40.71 6.06 3.00
C GLY A 294 39.53 6.80 3.57
N ASP A 295 38.62 7.25 2.72
CA ASP A 295 37.53 8.16 3.08
C ASP A 295 36.29 7.42 3.62
N PRO A 296 35.95 7.57 4.92
CA PRO A 296 34.79 6.92 5.52
C PRO A 296 33.43 7.52 5.10
N TYR A 297 33.43 8.58 4.27
CA TYR A 297 32.23 9.32 3.89
C TYR A 297 31.08 8.44 3.42
N GLY A 298 31.32 7.54 2.46
CA GLY A 298 30.26 6.74 1.88
C GLY A 298 29.57 5.83 2.89
N PHE A 299 30.33 5.32 3.87
CA PHE A 299 29.82 4.51 4.97
C PHE A 299 28.98 5.36 5.94
N LEU A 300 29.52 6.48 6.43
CA LEU A 300 28.82 7.34 7.40
C LEU A 300 27.60 8.08 6.81
N ALA A 301 27.62 8.41 5.51
CA ALA A 301 26.50 9.04 4.82
C ALA A 301 25.33 8.07 4.56
N ALA A 302 25.60 6.76 4.58
CA ALA A 302 24.61 5.70 4.41
C ALA A 302 24.60 4.75 5.63
N HIS A 303 24.82 5.32 6.83
CA HIS A 303 24.84 4.57 8.08
C HIS A 303 23.60 3.67 8.21
N PRO A 304 23.75 2.41 8.67
CA PRO A 304 22.64 1.49 8.84
C PRO A 304 21.56 2.06 9.77
N LEU A 305 20.34 1.52 9.69
CA LEU A 305 19.24 1.96 10.55
C LEU A 305 19.40 1.42 11.98
N ALA A 306 20.37 1.96 12.72
CA ALA A 306 20.75 1.63 14.08
C ALA A 306 21.30 2.88 14.78
N PRO A 307 21.21 3.00 16.12
CA PRO A 307 21.92 4.06 16.85
C PRO A 307 23.42 3.95 16.57
N LEU A 308 24.09 5.06 16.30
CA LEU A 308 25.56 5.07 16.29
C LEU A 308 26.06 4.93 17.72
N VAL A 309 26.84 3.89 18.02
CA VAL A 309 27.30 3.57 19.39
C VAL A 309 28.78 3.87 19.57
N SER A 310 29.63 3.55 18.59
CA SER A 310 31.06 3.77 18.68
C SER A 310 31.71 3.87 17.30
N LEU A 311 32.87 4.54 17.25
CA LEU A 311 33.76 4.61 16.08
C LEU A 311 35.19 4.37 16.55
N HIS A 312 35.97 3.61 15.78
CA HIS A 312 37.34 3.22 16.08
C HIS A 312 38.28 3.45 14.89
N HIS A 313 39.60 3.26 15.06
CA HIS A 313 40.63 3.42 14.00
C HIS A 313 40.61 4.77 13.25
N LEU A 314 40.02 5.81 13.85
CA LEU A 314 39.84 7.13 13.24
C LEU A 314 41.16 7.85 12.92
N VAL A 315 42.28 7.43 13.53
CA VAL A 315 43.64 7.90 13.24
C VAL A 315 44.11 7.47 11.84
N TYR A 316 43.62 6.34 11.34
CA TYR A 316 44.05 5.73 10.08
C TYR A 316 43.12 6.05 8.90
N LEU A 317 42.08 6.84 9.14
CA LEU A 317 41.09 7.25 8.15
C LEU A 317 41.33 8.69 7.71
N ASP A 318 40.88 9.01 6.50
CA ASP A 318 40.80 10.40 6.07
C ASP A 318 39.79 11.15 6.96
N PRO A 319 39.97 12.47 7.18
CA PRO A 319 39.06 13.25 8.00
C PRO A 319 37.61 13.16 7.51
N MET A 320 36.67 12.86 8.41
CA MET A 320 35.24 12.70 8.06
C MET A 320 34.62 13.96 7.46
N PHE A 321 35.20 15.12 7.73
CA PHE A 321 34.79 16.41 7.19
C PHE A 321 35.97 17.03 6.42
N PRO A 322 35.71 17.64 5.25
CA PRO A 322 36.76 18.26 4.45
C PRO A 322 37.36 19.48 5.17
N ASN A 323 38.64 19.73 4.91
CA ASN A 323 39.44 20.81 5.50
C ASN A 323 39.52 20.79 7.04
N LYS A 324 39.38 19.62 7.65
CA LYS A 324 39.55 19.39 9.09
C LYS A 324 40.53 18.27 9.32
N ASN A 325 41.15 18.22 10.49
CA ASN A 325 41.86 17.01 10.93
C ASN A 325 40.88 15.98 11.55
N PRO A 326 41.32 14.75 11.87
CA PRO A 326 40.43 13.73 12.44
C PRO A 326 39.73 14.15 13.73
N ILE A 327 40.42 14.87 14.62
CA ILE A 327 39.85 15.34 15.90
C ILE A 327 38.82 16.45 15.71
N GLU A 328 39.12 17.44 14.88
CA GLU A 328 38.18 18.51 14.53
C GLU A 328 36.93 17.96 13.83
N SER A 329 37.09 16.90 13.03
CA SER A 329 35.98 16.19 12.39
C SER A 329 35.06 15.55 13.44
N LEU A 330 35.61 14.89 14.45
CA LEU A 330 34.84 14.32 15.55
C LEU A 330 34.16 15.39 16.40
N GLN A 331 34.87 16.46 16.75
CA GLN A 331 34.28 17.60 17.46
C GLN A 331 33.11 18.20 16.68
N THR A 332 33.21 18.22 15.35
CA THR A 332 32.14 18.69 14.47
C THR A 332 30.94 17.73 14.48
N LEU A 333 31.17 16.42 14.42
CA LEU A 333 30.12 15.40 14.53
C LEU A 333 29.43 15.37 15.90
N MET A 334 30.17 15.67 16.98
CA MET A 334 29.65 15.68 18.35
C MET A 334 28.68 16.85 18.60
N LYS A 335 28.76 17.95 17.84
CA LYS A 335 27.84 19.10 17.99
C LYS A 335 26.36 18.72 17.78
N PRO A 336 25.94 18.18 16.63
CA PRO A 336 24.55 17.74 16.42
C PRO A 336 24.18 16.55 17.31
N TYR A 337 25.14 15.66 17.60
CA TYR A 337 24.91 14.55 18.54
C TYR A 337 24.46 15.04 19.91
N ASN A 338 25.12 16.05 20.49
CA ASN A 338 24.73 16.62 21.78
C ASN A 338 23.33 17.27 21.78
N LEU A 339 22.75 17.55 20.62
CA LEU A 339 21.41 18.15 20.48
C LEU A 339 20.29 17.10 20.31
N ASP A 340 20.54 16.06 19.51
CA ASP A 340 19.60 14.93 19.28
C ASP A 340 20.39 13.62 19.07
N PRO A 341 20.86 12.98 20.16
CA PRO A 341 21.76 11.82 20.10
C PRO A 341 21.24 10.67 19.23
N ASN A 342 19.94 10.39 19.34
CA ASN A 342 19.28 9.27 18.69
C ASN A 342 19.16 9.42 17.17
N ARG A 343 19.43 10.62 16.62
CA ARG A 343 19.27 10.95 15.21
C ARG A 343 20.57 11.00 14.43
N ILE A 344 21.72 11.05 15.12
CA ILE A 344 23.02 11.21 14.45
C ILE A 344 23.23 10.13 13.37
N LEU A 345 23.69 10.56 12.20
CA LEU A 345 23.90 9.77 10.97
C LEU A 345 22.66 9.08 10.37
N GLN A 346 21.47 9.25 10.96
CA GLN A 346 20.29 8.58 10.44
C GLN A 346 19.90 9.13 9.07
N GLN A 347 19.86 8.23 8.08
CA GLN A 347 19.63 8.58 6.70
C GLN A 347 18.14 8.81 6.39
N ILE A 348 17.82 9.95 5.79
CA ILE A 348 16.48 10.33 5.33
C ILE A 348 16.52 10.50 3.81
N ASN A 349 15.68 9.75 3.09
CA ASN A 349 15.63 9.78 1.63
C ASN A 349 14.37 10.52 1.16
N CYS A 350 14.56 11.62 0.44
CA CYS A 350 13.54 12.42 -0.20
C CYS A 350 13.71 12.38 -1.72
N HIS A 351 12.61 12.44 -2.47
CA HIS A 351 12.67 12.56 -3.92
C HIS A 351 11.91 13.81 -4.34
N ASP A 352 12.60 14.69 -5.06
CA ASP A 352 11.97 15.82 -5.73
C ASP A 352 11.60 15.36 -7.13
N ARG A 353 10.34 14.92 -7.29
CA ARG A 353 9.84 14.45 -8.58
C ARG A 353 9.83 15.56 -9.64
N LYS A 354 9.77 16.84 -9.23
CA LYS A 354 9.75 17.99 -10.13
C LYS A 354 11.05 18.15 -10.88
N ARG A 355 12.14 18.15 -10.13
CA ARG A 355 13.48 18.29 -10.70
C ARG A 355 14.08 16.95 -11.11
N GLN A 356 13.34 15.85 -10.89
CA GLN A 356 13.82 14.48 -10.95
C GLN A 356 15.04 14.28 -10.04
N TRP A 357 15.08 14.94 -8.88
CA TRP A 357 16.21 14.82 -7.97
C TRP A 357 15.97 13.76 -6.90
N SER A 358 17.07 13.18 -6.45
CA SER A 358 17.09 12.36 -5.24
C SER A 358 17.93 13.07 -4.19
N ILE A 359 17.37 13.21 -2.99
CA ILE A 359 18.01 13.90 -1.87
C ILE A 359 18.18 12.87 -0.75
N SER A 360 19.41 12.59 -0.36
CA SER A 360 19.73 11.78 0.82
C SER A 360 20.33 12.68 1.89
N ILE A 361 19.77 12.65 3.10
CA ILE A 361 20.20 13.45 4.24
C ILE A 361 20.71 12.49 5.31
N SER A 362 22.01 12.47 5.56
CA SER A 362 22.61 11.87 6.76
C SER A 362 22.61 12.95 7.86
N TRP A 363 21.63 12.88 8.76
CA TRP A 363 21.37 13.97 9.70
C TRP A 363 22.57 14.21 10.63
N GLY A 364 23.02 15.46 10.72
CA GLY A 364 24.20 15.86 11.48
C GLY A 364 25.53 15.59 10.77
N TYR A 365 25.52 15.11 9.52
CA TYR A 365 26.75 14.82 8.77
C TYR A 365 26.77 15.40 7.36
N SER A 366 25.90 14.93 6.45
CA SER A 366 25.94 15.36 5.04
C SER A 366 24.60 15.27 4.32
N ILE A 367 24.48 16.03 3.22
CA ILE A 367 23.36 15.97 2.28
C ILE A 367 23.91 15.67 0.89
N GLN A 368 23.37 14.65 0.24
CA GLN A 368 23.62 14.29 -1.15
C GLN A 368 22.43 14.68 -2.01
N ILE A 369 22.66 15.46 -3.07
CA ILE A 369 21.63 15.81 -4.07
C ILE A 369 22.05 15.26 -5.42
N TYR A 370 21.33 14.26 -5.90
CA TYR A 370 21.48 13.71 -7.25
C TYR A 370 20.52 14.45 -8.17
N THR A 371 21.01 14.94 -9.30
CA THR A 371 20.19 15.62 -10.33
C THR A 371 19.37 14.65 -11.19
N TYR A 372 19.21 13.42 -10.72
CA TYR A 372 18.45 12.33 -11.35
C TYR A 372 17.83 11.41 -10.29
N PHE A 373 16.88 10.59 -10.72
CA PHE A 373 16.14 9.71 -9.81
C PHE A 373 16.94 8.44 -9.50
N LEU A 374 17.09 8.15 -8.21
CA LEU A 374 17.68 6.93 -7.69
C LEU A 374 16.65 6.19 -6.85
N THR A 375 16.71 4.87 -6.84
CA THR A 375 15.87 4.06 -5.97
C THR A 375 16.29 4.21 -4.51
N ALA A 376 15.38 3.87 -3.59
CA ALA A 376 15.71 3.85 -2.16
C ALA A 376 16.87 2.87 -1.88
N THR A 377 16.92 1.73 -2.57
CA THR A 377 17.99 0.73 -2.45
C THR A 377 19.35 1.31 -2.84
N GLU A 378 19.42 2.07 -3.94
CA GLU A 378 20.67 2.71 -4.36
C GLU A 378 21.11 3.80 -3.38
N LEU A 379 20.20 4.65 -2.91
CA LEU A 379 20.52 5.69 -1.93
C LEU A 379 21.02 5.12 -0.60
N THR A 380 20.54 3.94 -0.21
CA THR A 380 20.99 3.23 1.00
C THR A 380 22.25 2.44 0.83
N THR A 381 22.69 2.21 -0.41
CA THR A 381 23.94 1.50 -0.66
C THR A 381 25.08 2.50 -0.52
N PRO A 382 26.01 2.32 0.43
CA PRO A 382 27.17 3.19 0.62
C PRO A 382 27.93 3.44 -0.69
N LEU A 383 28.31 4.70 -0.92
CA LEU A 383 29.27 5.02 -1.98
C LEU A 383 30.63 4.42 -1.60
N GLN A 384 31.29 3.80 -2.56
CA GLN A 384 32.60 3.20 -2.34
C GLN A 384 33.69 4.27 -2.34
N THR A 385 33.91 4.89 -1.17
CA THR A 385 34.96 5.89 -0.92
C THR A 385 36.12 5.35 -0.09
N PHE A 386 36.00 4.12 0.40
CA PHE A 386 36.93 3.44 1.28
C PHE A 386 37.34 2.07 0.72
N LYS A 387 38.39 1.51 1.31
CA LYS A 387 39.01 0.22 0.94
C LYS A 387 39.08 -0.72 2.13
N THR A 388 39.29 -2.01 1.88
CA THR A 388 39.46 -3.02 2.93
C THR A 388 40.70 -2.77 3.79
N TRP A 389 40.65 -3.18 5.05
CA TRP A 389 41.73 -2.93 6.02
C TRP A 389 43.07 -3.58 5.65
N ARG A 390 43.05 -4.84 5.24
CA ARG A 390 44.28 -5.64 5.09
C ARG A 390 44.84 -5.53 3.68
N SER A 391 44.04 -5.82 2.66
CA SER A 391 44.51 -5.79 1.26
C SER A 391 44.46 -4.41 0.62
N SER A 392 43.81 -3.41 1.25
CA SER A 392 43.54 -2.11 0.62
C SER A 392 42.88 -2.28 -0.76
N SER A 393 41.95 -3.23 -0.85
CA SER A 393 41.19 -3.52 -2.07
C SER A 393 39.78 -2.97 -1.98
N ASP A 394 39.04 -3.07 -3.08
CA ASP A 394 37.67 -2.58 -3.22
C ASP A 394 36.61 -3.48 -2.54
N GLY A 395 37.03 -4.51 -1.81
CA GLY A 395 36.14 -5.43 -1.09
C GLY A 395 36.77 -6.82 -0.97
N PRO A 396 36.07 -7.78 -0.33
CA PRO A 396 34.67 -7.68 0.10
C PRO A 396 34.48 -7.00 1.47
N PHE A 397 33.30 -6.39 1.63
CA PHE A 397 32.78 -5.85 2.90
C PHE A 397 31.57 -6.67 3.36
N VAL A 398 31.20 -6.58 4.64
CA VAL A 398 30.00 -7.27 5.18
C VAL A 398 28.67 -6.66 4.71
N PHE A 399 28.75 -5.62 3.87
CA PHE A 399 27.63 -4.94 3.24
C PHE A 399 27.96 -4.60 1.78
N ASN A 400 26.93 -4.38 0.97
CA ASN A 400 27.11 -4.00 -0.43
C ASN A 400 27.53 -2.53 -0.55
N THR A 401 28.45 -2.25 -1.46
CA THR A 401 28.84 -0.89 -1.85
C THR A 401 28.40 -0.62 -3.29
N ARG A 402 28.35 0.66 -3.67
CA ARG A 402 28.20 1.07 -5.08
C ARG A 402 29.39 1.93 -5.50
N PRO A 403 29.92 1.72 -6.73
CA PRO A 403 31.11 2.43 -7.18
C PRO A 403 30.84 3.91 -7.36
N LEU A 404 31.85 4.74 -7.06
CA LEU A 404 31.81 6.15 -7.42
C LEU A 404 31.91 6.29 -8.93
N LYS A 405 30.94 6.95 -9.56
CA LYS A 405 30.91 7.13 -11.02
C LYS A 405 32.12 7.94 -11.49
N PRO A 406 32.78 7.58 -12.62
CA PRO A 406 33.92 8.33 -13.13
C PRO A 406 33.51 9.73 -13.59
N ASP A 407 32.32 9.88 -14.17
CA ASP A 407 31.75 11.19 -14.56
C ASP A 407 31.35 12.00 -13.30
N PRO A 408 31.96 13.19 -13.07
CA PRO A 408 31.55 14.12 -12.03
C PRO A 408 30.06 14.48 -12.06
N CYS A 409 29.46 14.56 -13.26
CA CYS A 409 28.06 14.91 -13.44
C CYS A 409 27.08 13.80 -13.01
N GLU A 410 27.56 12.57 -12.82
CA GLU A 410 26.77 11.46 -12.27
C GLU A 410 26.93 11.33 -10.75
N ARG A 411 27.82 12.10 -10.12
CA ARG A 411 28.00 12.13 -8.66
C ARG A 411 26.97 13.07 -8.01
N PRO A 412 26.54 12.82 -6.76
CA PRO A 412 25.65 13.74 -6.05
C PRO A 412 26.37 15.05 -5.77
N VAL A 413 25.72 16.20 -5.75
CA VAL A 413 26.29 17.39 -5.09
C VAL A 413 26.24 17.17 -3.59
N THR A 414 27.38 17.25 -2.91
CA THR A 414 27.48 16.97 -1.46
C THR A 414 27.65 18.25 -0.66
N TYR A 415 26.84 18.38 0.39
CA TYR A 415 26.96 19.41 1.42
C TYR A 415 27.31 18.76 2.74
N PHE A 416 28.25 19.33 3.47
CA PHE A 416 28.66 18.84 4.79
C PHE A 416 28.09 19.74 5.89
N MET A 417 27.82 19.16 7.05
CA MET A 417 27.29 19.90 8.18
C MET A 417 28.28 20.99 8.62
N ASP A 418 27.78 22.23 8.66
CA ASP A 418 28.53 23.43 9.03
C ASP A 418 28.14 23.89 10.44
N GLY A 419 26.87 23.67 10.84
CA GLY A 419 26.48 23.81 12.24
C GLY A 419 25.07 23.34 12.58
N ALA A 420 24.77 23.40 13.86
CA ALA A 420 23.54 22.90 14.45
C ALA A 420 23.13 23.76 15.66
N GLU A 421 21.83 23.98 15.84
CA GLU A 421 21.25 24.72 16.96
C GLU A 421 19.98 24.03 17.49
N ASP A 422 19.71 24.22 18.78
CA ASP A 422 18.43 23.87 19.39
C ASP A 422 17.37 24.92 19.04
N VAL A 423 16.15 24.47 18.77
CA VAL A 423 15.00 25.34 18.48
C VAL A 423 13.95 25.13 19.56
N ARG A 424 13.86 26.09 20.49
CA ARG A 424 12.80 26.17 21.53
C ARG A 424 12.66 24.87 22.36
N GLY A 425 13.76 24.18 22.63
CA GLY A 425 13.84 22.96 23.45
C GLY A 425 13.27 21.68 22.81
N SER A 426 12.42 21.81 21.79
CA SER A 426 11.65 20.70 21.19
C SER A 426 12.09 20.34 19.76
N GLY A 427 12.81 21.23 19.09
CA GLY A 427 13.32 21.03 17.74
C GLY A 427 14.83 21.22 17.64
N THR A 428 15.36 20.83 16.49
CA THR A 428 16.75 21.03 16.07
C THR A 428 16.77 21.66 14.68
N LYS A 429 17.77 22.49 14.45
CA LYS A 429 18.02 23.12 13.16
C LYS A 429 19.49 22.93 12.80
N THR A 430 19.74 22.29 11.68
CA THR A 430 21.09 22.00 11.15
C THR A 430 21.25 22.71 9.81
N TRP A 431 22.47 23.16 9.52
CA TRP A 431 22.78 23.74 8.21
C TRP A 431 24.04 23.13 7.61
N TYR A 432 23.98 22.96 6.30
CA TYR A 432 24.98 22.25 5.52
C TYR A 432 25.50 23.16 4.42
N SER A 433 26.82 23.21 4.28
CA SER A 433 27.51 24.08 3.33
C SER A 433 28.33 23.22 2.38
N ILE A 434 28.52 23.70 1.15
CA ILE A 434 29.38 23.00 0.19
C ILE A 434 30.83 23.10 0.68
N ALA A 435 31.51 21.98 0.82
CA ALA A 435 32.78 21.95 1.54
C ALA A 435 33.95 21.42 0.68
N ASP A 436 33.67 20.80 -0.46
CA ASP A 436 34.70 20.34 -1.40
C ASP A 436 34.57 21.03 -2.77
N LYS A 437 35.67 21.63 -3.22
CA LYS A 437 35.82 22.27 -4.54
C LYS A 437 36.40 21.31 -5.60
N ASN A 438 36.83 20.11 -5.21
CA ASN A 438 37.40 19.09 -6.09
C ASN A 438 36.36 18.08 -6.60
N TYR A 439 35.10 18.53 -6.75
CA TYR A 439 33.99 17.70 -7.19
C TYR A 439 34.08 17.20 -8.65
N GLY A 440 35.18 17.48 -9.34
CA GLY A 440 35.28 17.41 -10.79
C GLY A 440 34.44 18.50 -11.45
N HIS A 441 34.88 19.01 -12.60
CA HIS A 441 34.10 20.02 -13.31
C HIS A 441 32.93 19.36 -14.02
N CYS A 442 31.70 19.70 -13.61
CA CYS A 442 30.48 19.31 -14.32
C CYS A 442 29.87 20.53 -15.01
N GLU A 443 29.79 20.48 -16.34
CA GLU A 443 29.22 21.57 -17.16
C GLU A 443 27.68 21.57 -17.19
N LYS A 444 27.02 20.54 -16.63
CA LYS A 444 25.55 20.50 -16.58
C LYS A 444 25.01 21.67 -15.76
N SER A 445 24.13 22.46 -16.37
CA SER A 445 23.54 23.68 -15.81
C SER A 445 22.90 23.48 -14.43
N GLU A 446 22.23 22.35 -14.20
CA GLU A 446 21.61 22.02 -12.92
C GLU A 446 22.64 21.77 -11.80
N HIS A 447 23.78 21.14 -12.13
CA HIS A 447 24.87 20.93 -11.18
C HIS A 447 25.51 22.28 -10.81
N ILE A 448 25.73 23.16 -11.79
CA ILE A 448 26.21 24.53 -11.59
C ILE A 448 25.25 25.36 -10.72
N ARG A 449 23.93 25.18 -10.88
CA ARG A 449 22.93 25.84 -10.03
C ARG A 449 22.98 25.36 -8.60
N LEU A 450 23.13 24.05 -8.38
CA LEU A 450 23.27 23.47 -7.05
C LEU A 450 24.55 23.93 -6.35
N THR A 451 25.69 23.95 -7.04
CA THR A 451 26.96 24.41 -6.44
C THR A 451 26.95 25.90 -6.06
N LYS A 452 26.04 26.71 -6.64
CA LYS A 452 25.80 28.10 -6.21
C LYS A 452 24.97 28.21 -4.91
N VAL A 453 24.25 27.17 -4.51
CA VAL A 453 23.53 27.16 -3.23
C VAL A 453 24.55 27.15 -2.11
N LYS A 454 24.64 28.25 -1.36
CA LYS A 454 25.65 28.40 -0.30
C LYS A 454 25.38 27.49 0.89
N ARG A 455 24.11 27.31 1.24
CA ARG A 455 23.70 26.61 2.47
C ARG A 455 22.31 25.99 2.33
N ILE A 456 22.16 24.79 2.86
CA ILE A 456 20.88 24.09 3.00
C ILE A 456 20.51 24.03 4.48
N LEU A 457 19.26 24.34 4.82
CA LEU A 457 18.74 24.28 6.18
C LEU A 457 17.82 23.07 6.34
N VAL A 458 18.03 22.31 7.42
CA VAL A 458 17.18 21.17 7.80
C VAL A 458 16.68 21.40 9.22
N THR A 459 15.37 21.49 9.37
CA THR A 459 14.68 21.59 10.66
C THR A 459 13.96 20.29 10.98
N SER A 460 14.07 19.82 12.22
CA SER A 460 13.44 18.58 12.68
C SER A 460 12.99 18.69 14.13
N MET A 461 11.92 17.98 14.50
CA MET A 461 11.62 17.72 15.91
C MET A 461 12.65 16.75 16.50
N LYS A 462 12.99 16.91 17.78
CA LYS A 462 13.84 15.93 18.48
C LYS A 462 13.23 14.54 18.42
N THR A 463 14.09 13.53 18.29
CA THR A 463 13.64 12.14 18.18
C THR A 463 12.99 11.69 19.49
N ASP A 464 11.88 10.94 19.39
CA ASP A 464 11.24 10.29 20.53
C ASP A 464 12.30 9.45 21.29
N PRO A 465 12.51 9.67 22.60
CA PRO A 465 13.41 8.86 23.41
C PRO A 465 13.14 7.36 23.33
N GLU A 466 11.90 6.95 23.04
CA GLU A 466 11.47 5.56 22.90
C GLU A 466 11.58 5.00 21.47
N TYR A 467 12.04 5.80 20.50
CA TYR A 467 12.11 5.40 19.09
C TYR A 467 12.87 4.08 18.88
N TRP A 468 14.03 3.91 19.53
CA TRP A 468 14.88 2.72 19.40
C TRP A 468 14.38 1.49 20.18
N ASN A 469 13.33 1.63 21.01
CA ASN A 469 12.66 0.51 21.66
C ASN A 469 11.54 -0.09 20.78
N LYS A 470 11.21 0.59 19.68
CA LYS A 470 10.21 0.17 18.69
C LYS A 470 10.91 -0.41 17.47
N ALA A 471 10.16 -1.10 16.61
CA ALA A 471 10.69 -1.59 15.34
C ALA A 471 11.24 -0.40 14.51
N PRO A 472 12.54 -0.40 14.15
CA PRO A 472 13.16 0.75 13.51
C PRO A 472 12.59 0.94 12.11
N ARG A 473 12.23 2.19 11.77
CA ARG A 473 11.69 2.54 10.44
C ARG A 473 12.20 3.88 9.98
N ARG A 474 12.83 3.91 8.80
CA ARG A 474 13.29 5.16 8.18
C ARG A 474 12.18 6.20 8.11
N GLN A 475 12.46 7.40 8.60
CA GLN A 475 11.53 8.53 8.55
C GLN A 475 11.26 8.91 7.08
N CYS A 476 9.98 9.03 6.73
CA CYS A 476 9.50 9.32 5.37
C CYS A 476 8.59 10.56 5.39
N CYS A 477 8.52 11.28 4.27
CA CYS A 477 7.50 12.32 4.06
C CYS A 477 6.10 11.69 4.07
N LYS A 478 5.21 12.12 4.97
CA LYS A 478 3.82 11.64 5.08
C LYS A 478 2.85 12.80 4.85
N VAL A 479 1.74 12.54 4.14
CA VAL A 479 0.77 13.59 3.80
C VAL A 479 -0.64 13.15 4.14
N MET A 480 -1.43 14.10 4.63
CA MET A 480 -2.80 13.96 5.09
C MET A 480 -3.68 14.93 4.34
N GLU A 481 -4.86 14.49 3.91
CA GLU A 481 -5.72 15.36 3.11
C GLU A 481 -7.20 15.25 3.48
N GLU A 482 -7.89 16.39 3.44
CA GLU A 482 -9.35 16.46 3.48
C GLU A 482 -9.93 15.99 2.13
N PHE A 483 -11.02 15.22 2.16
CA PHE A 483 -11.63 14.69 0.94
C PHE A 483 -12.49 15.76 0.24
N GLU A 484 -13.45 16.35 0.93
CA GLU A 484 -14.35 17.37 0.39
C GLU A 484 -13.71 18.77 0.39
N GLY A 485 -13.73 19.44 -0.77
CA GLY A 485 -13.16 20.78 -0.92
C GLY A 485 -11.63 20.82 -0.89
N THR A 486 -10.97 19.68 -1.07
CA THR A 486 -9.51 19.57 -1.21
C THR A 486 -9.15 18.55 -2.28
N ILE A 487 -9.39 17.25 -2.05
CA ILE A 487 -9.27 16.22 -3.11
C ILE A 487 -10.37 16.40 -4.15
N LEU A 488 -11.62 16.56 -3.70
CA LEU A 488 -12.75 16.96 -4.54
C LEU A 488 -12.80 18.48 -4.62
N LYS A 489 -13.04 19.03 -5.82
CA LYS A 489 -13.12 20.49 -6.03
C LYS A 489 -14.28 21.10 -5.26
N ASN A 490 -15.39 20.38 -5.10
CA ASN A 490 -16.55 20.89 -4.38
C ASN A 490 -16.47 20.55 -2.89
N ALA A 491 -16.72 21.56 -2.06
CA ALA A 491 -16.78 21.45 -0.61
C ALA A 491 -18.14 20.94 -0.09
N ASP A 492 -19.19 21.07 -0.90
CA ASP A 492 -20.55 20.64 -0.55
C ASP A 492 -20.76 19.16 -0.91
N SER A 493 -21.16 18.38 0.09
CA SER A 493 -21.43 16.95 -0.03
C SER A 493 -22.88 16.62 -0.40
N PHE A 494 -23.78 17.62 -0.44
CA PHE A 494 -25.20 17.46 -0.71
C PHE A 494 -25.50 16.64 -1.97
N SER A 495 -24.78 16.91 -3.06
CA SER A 495 -24.97 16.19 -4.33
C SER A 495 -24.68 14.68 -4.23
N TYR A 496 -23.76 14.27 -3.35
CA TYR A 496 -23.44 12.85 -3.13
C TYR A 496 -24.50 12.15 -2.28
N PHE A 497 -25.06 12.85 -1.29
CA PHE A 497 -26.22 12.35 -0.54
C PHE A 497 -27.47 12.25 -1.41
N MET A 498 -27.67 13.19 -2.34
CA MET A 498 -28.74 13.10 -3.35
C MET A 498 -28.59 11.87 -4.24
N LEU A 499 -27.37 11.51 -4.65
CA LEU A 499 -27.12 10.26 -5.38
C LEU A 499 -27.47 9.02 -4.56
N VAL A 500 -27.12 8.99 -3.26
CA VAL A 500 -27.53 7.90 -2.36
C VAL A 500 -29.05 7.84 -2.21
N ALA A 501 -29.70 8.98 -2.00
CA ALA A 501 -31.16 9.06 -1.89
C ALA A 501 -31.86 8.51 -3.14
N PHE A 502 -31.40 8.91 -4.33
CA PHE A 502 -31.97 8.48 -5.61
C PHE A 502 -31.74 6.98 -5.88
N GLU A 503 -30.50 6.51 -5.74
CA GLU A 503 -30.10 5.19 -6.23
C GLU A 503 -30.34 4.07 -5.21
N ALA A 504 -30.42 4.38 -3.91
CA ALA A 504 -30.73 3.39 -2.88
C ALA A 504 -32.23 3.32 -2.54
N SER A 505 -32.97 4.43 -2.68
CA SER A 505 -34.35 4.53 -2.18
C SER A 505 -35.38 5.09 -3.17
N GLY A 506 -34.96 5.61 -4.31
CA GLY A 506 -35.86 6.21 -5.31
C GLY A 506 -36.21 7.68 -5.04
N LEU A 507 -37.30 8.14 -5.68
CA LEU A 507 -37.62 9.57 -5.83
C LEU A 507 -38.13 10.26 -4.57
N ILE A 508 -38.81 9.56 -3.67
CA ILE A 508 -39.39 10.17 -2.46
C ILE A 508 -38.29 10.79 -1.61
N ARG A 509 -37.25 10.02 -1.27
CA ARG A 509 -36.14 10.50 -0.46
C ARG A 509 -35.34 11.58 -1.16
N PHE A 510 -35.18 11.46 -2.47
CA PHE A 510 -34.56 12.49 -3.30
C PHE A 510 -35.33 13.82 -3.24
N ALA A 511 -36.66 13.77 -3.30
CA ALA A 511 -37.52 14.95 -3.17
C ALA A 511 -37.49 15.53 -1.75
N ILE A 512 -37.57 14.70 -0.70
CA ILE A 512 -37.52 15.14 0.70
C ILE A 512 -36.18 15.83 0.99
N LEU A 513 -35.06 15.24 0.57
CA LEU A 513 -33.74 15.83 0.78
C LEU A 513 -33.59 17.17 0.03
N LEU A 514 -34.16 17.28 -1.17
CA LEU A 514 -34.21 18.55 -1.91
C LEU A 514 -35.09 19.60 -1.22
N LEU A 515 -36.25 19.22 -0.70
CA LEU A 515 -37.14 20.14 0.04
C LEU A 515 -36.48 20.67 1.31
N LEU A 516 -35.62 19.87 1.95
CA LEU A 516 -34.84 20.26 3.13
C LEU A 516 -33.57 21.04 2.80
N TRP A 517 -33.18 21.16 1.53
CA TRP A 517 -31.97 21.88 1.12
C TRP A 517 -31.89 23.33 1.63
N PRO A 518 -32.96 24.15 1.63
CA PRO A 518 -32.92 25.49 2.20
C PRO A 518 -32.61 25.47 3.71
N ILE A 519 -33.15 24.50 4.44
CA ILE A 519 -32.91 24.33 5.89
C ILE A 519 -31.47 23.90 6.14
N ILE A 520 -30.95 22.93 5.37
CA ILE A 520 -29.57 22.48 5.43
C ILE A 520 -28.61 23.65 5.17
N THR A 521 -28.90 24.45 4.15
CA THR A 521 -28.12 25.64 3.80
C THR A 521 -28.17 26.69 4.93
N LEU A 522 -29.34 26.91 5.53
CA LEU A 522 -29.51 27.84 6.64
C LEU A 522 -28.70 27.40 7.87
N LEU A 523 -28.71 26.10 8.21
CA LEU A 523 -27.91 25.52 9.29
C LEU A 523 -26.41 25.73 9.04
N ASP A 524 -25.94 25.55 7.81
CA ASP A 524 -24.54 25.78 7.45
C ASP A 524 -24.15 27.27 7.55
N VAL A 525 -25.03 28.19 7.13
CA VAL A 525 -24.82 29.66 7.24
C VAL A 525 -24.70 30.09 8.70
N PHE A 526 -25.51 29.52 9.60
CA PHE A 526 -25.44 29.78 11.04
C PHE A 526 -24.34 28.96 11.76
N SER A 527 -23.39 28.37 11.03
CA SER A 527 -22.27 27.60 11.57
C SER A 527 -22.64 26.31 12.31
N TYR A 528 -23.86 25.78 12.15
CA TYR A 528 -24.29 24.48 12.66
C TYR A 528 -23.97 23.33 11.69
N LYS A 529 -22.72 23.28 11.20
CA LYS A 529 -22.26 22.33 10.16
C LYS A 529 -22.47 20.86 10.53
N ASN A 530 -22.29 20.51 11.80
CA ASN A 530 -22.53 19.16 12.30
C ASN A 530 -24.02 18.78 12.24
N ALA A 531 -24.94 19.73 12.45
CA ALA A 531 -26.38 19.48 12.37
C ALA A 531 -26.84 19.33 10.91
N ALA A 532 -26.34 20.20 10.01
CA ALA A 532 -26.61 20.12 8.58
C ALA A 532 -26.19 18.76 8.00
N LEU A 533 -24.97 18.31 8.33
CA LEU A 533 -24.46 17.01 7.91
C LEU A 533 -25.29 15.84 8.47
N LYS A 534 -25.61 15.86 9.77
CA LYS A 534 -26.44 14.82 10.40
C LYS A 534 -27.83 14.74 9.77
N LEU A 535 -28.43 15.88 9.42
CA LEU A 535 -29.72 15.93 8.71
C LEU A 535 -29.62 15.31 7.31
N MET A 536 -28.58 15.63 6.54
CA MET A 536 -28.34 15.01 5.23
C MET A 536 -28.16 13.50 5.34
N ILE A 537 -27.32 13.03 6.28
CA ILE A 537 -27.08 11.60 6.51
C ILE A 537 -28.38 10.90 6.91
N PHE A 538 -29.13 11.46 7.85
CA PHE A 538 -30.37 10.88 8.33
C PHE A 538 -31.36 10.69 7.19
N VAL A 539 -31.67 11.77 6.46
CA VAL A 539 -32.63 11.72 5.35
C VAL A 539 -32.17 10.76 4.27
N ALA A 540 -30.88 10.77 3.90
CA ALA A 540 -30.34 9.94 2.83
C ALA A 540 -30.28 8.44 3.17
N THR A 541 -30.13 8.08 4.45
CA THR A 541 -29.77 6.70 4.85
C THR A 541 -30.76 5.98 5.76
N VAL A 542 -31.66 6.70 6.45
CA VAL A 542 -32.58 6.08 7.42
C VAL A 542 -33.42 4.97 6.78
N GLY A 543 -33.45 3.80 7.43
CA GLY A 543 -34.23 2.65 7.00
C GLY A 543 -33.66 1.89 5.80
N LEU A 544 -32.51 2.29 5.24
CA LEU A 544 -31.81 1.51 4.22
C LEU A 544 -31.07 0.32 4.83
N ARG A 545 -30.86 -0.72 4.03
CA ARG A 545 -29.91 -1.79 4.40
C ARG A 545 -28.49 -1.34 4.10
N GLU A 546 -27.55 -1.65 5.00
CA GLU A 546 -26.13 -1.31 4.81
C GLU A 546 -25.55 -1.78 3.46
N PRO A 547 -25.83 -3.01 2.98
CA PRO A 547 -25.39 -3.46 1.65
C PRO A 547 -25.92 -2.63 0.47
N GLU A 548 -27.06 -1.94 0.61
CA GLU A 548 -27.60 -1.07 -0.45
C GLU A 548 -26.76 0.21 -0.57
N ILE A 549 -26.35 0.78 0.56
CA ILE A 549 -25.46 1.95 0.61
C ILE A 549 -24.08 1.55 0.08
N GLU A 550 -23.52 0.42 0.51
CA GLU A 550 -22.25 -0.10 -0.02
C GLU A 550 -22.31 -0.31 -1.53
N SER A 551 -23.45 -0.78 -2.03
CA SER A 551 -23.65 -1.01 -3.46
C SER A 551 -23.64 0.30 -4.24
N VAL A 552 -24.28 1.35 -3.73
CA VAL A 552 -24.24 2.69 -4.34
C VAL A 552 -22.84 3.31 -4.23
N ALA A 553 -22.17 3.16 -3.08
CA ALA A 553 -20.81 3.65 -2.87
C ALA A 553 -19.78 2.97 -3.79
N ARG A 554 -20.02 1.72 -4.15
CA ARG A 554 -19.19 0.95 -5.08
C ARG A 554 -19.48 1.25 -6.54
N ALA A 555 -20.75 1.43 -6.89
CA ALA A 555 -21.17 1.42 -8.28
C ALA A 555 -21.52 2.80 -8.82
N VAL A 556 -22.03 3.73 -8.01
CA VAL A 556 -22.51 5.04 -8.48
C VAL A 556 -21.49 6.13 -8.16
N LEU A 557 -21.18 6.31 -6.86
CA LEU A 557 -20.40 7.44 -6.37
C LEU A 557 -19.02 7.60 -7.02
N PRO A 558 -18.26 6.52 -7.34
CA PRO A 558 -16.91 6.65 -7.89
C PRO A 558 -16.83 7.50 -9.15
N LYS A 559 -17.83 7.41 -10.04
CA LYS A 559 -17.85 8.21 -11.28
C LYS A 559 -17.95 9.70 -10.98
N PHE A 560 -18.86 10.06 -10.07
CA PHE A 560 -19.09 11.45 -9.70
C PHE A 560 -17.93 12.03 -8.89
N TYR A 561 -17.29 11.22 -8.03
CA TYR A 561 -16.06 11.62 -7.36
C TYR A 561 -14.93 11.82 -8.36
N MET A 562 -14.72 10.91 -9.31
CA MET A 562 -13.67 11.00 -10.32
C MET A 562 -13.79 12.28 -11.17
N ASP A 563 -15.02 12.65 -11.55
CA ASP A 563 -15.28 13.88 -12.31
C ASP A 563 -15.00 15.16 -11.48
N ASP A 564 -15.03 15.04 -10.16
CA ASP A 564 -14.82 16.15 -9.22
C ASP A 564 -13.40 16.19 -8.62
N VAL A 565 -12.52 15.25 -8.96
CA VAL A 565 -11.13 15.26 -8.45
C VAL A 565 -10.38 16.49 -8.97
N SER A 566 -9.75 17.22 -8.05
CA SER A 566 -8.76 18.25 -8.34
C SER A 566 -7.44 17.59 -8.77
N MET A 567 -7.06 17.76 -10.03
CA MET A 567 -5.80 17.21 -10.54
C MET A 567 -4.57 17.87 -9.88
N ASP A 568 -4.68 19.12 -9.43
CA ASP A 568 -3.58 19.81 -8.75
C ASP A 568 -3.37 19.27 -7.34
N THR A 569 -4.46 19.05 -6.58
CA THR A 569 -4.39 18.39 -5.27
C THR A 569 -3.90 16.95 -5.40
N TRP A 570 -4.40 16.22 -6.40
CA TRP A 570 -3.98 14.85 -6.68
C TRP A 570 -2.46 14.73 -6.97
N ARG A 571 -1.85 15.70 -7.65
CA ARG A 571 -0.40 15.70 -7.89
C ARG A 571 0.38 15.67 -6.57
N ILE A 572 -0.04 16.48 -5.60
CA ILE A 572 0.58 16.52 -4.28
C ILE A 572 0.30 15.22 -3.53
N PHE A 573 -0.97 14.79 -3.45
CA PHE A 573 -1.38 13.56 -2.76
C PHE A 573 -0.62 12.31 -3.25
N SER A 574 -0.52 12.16 -4.57
CA SER A 574 0.10 11.00 -5.23
C SER A 574 1.63 10.97 -5.11
N SER A 575 2.26 12.09 -4.76
CA SER A 575 3.71 12.17 -4.52
C SER A 575 4.13 11.48 -3.22
N CYS A 576 3.17 11.17 -2.34
CA CYS A 576 3.39 10.78 -0.96
C CYS A 576 3.32 9.26 -0.76
N LYS A 577 4.14 8.75 0.18
CA LYS A 577 4.28 7.29 0.42
C LYS A 577 3.13 6.71 1.25
N LYS A 578 2.69 7.40 2.29
CA LYS A 578 1.51 7.04 3.10
C LYS A 578 0.45 8.11 2.90
N ARG A 579 -0.75 7.69 2.52
CA ARG A 579 -1.86 8.53 2.07
C ARG A 579 -3.07 8.25 2.93
N VAL A 580 -3.49 9.26 3.70
CA VAL A 580 -4.66 9.17 4.56
C VAL A 580 -5.69 10.19 4.10
N VAL A 581 -6.90 9.71 3.83
CA VAL A 581 -8.05 10.54 3.43
C VAL A 581 -8.94 10.76 4.64
N VAL A 582 -9.24 12.01 4.94
CA VAL A 582 -10.17 12.40 6.02
C VAL A 582 -11.42 13.00 5.39
N THR A 583 -12.60 12.49 5.72
CA THR A 583 -13.88 12.91 5.15
C THR A 583 -14.92 13.12 6.25
N ARG A 584 -15.85 14.06 6.04
CA ARG A 584 -17.00 14.23 6.93
C ARG A 584 -18.13 13.27 6.58
N MET A 585 -18.22 12.85 5.31
CA MET A 585 -19.20 11.84 4.87
C MET A 585 -19.01 10.50 5.60
N PRO A 586 -20.06 9.65 5.63
CA PRO A 586 -19.94 8.28 6.09
C PRO A 586 -18.79 7.54 5.40
N ARG A 587 -17.93 6.87 6.17
CA ARG A 587 -16.75 6.14 5.64
C ARG A 587 -17.15 5.20 4.50
N VAL A 588 -18.27 4.49 4.66
CA VAL A 588 -18.82 3.54 3.67
C VAL A 588 -19.06 4.17 2.29
N MET A 589 -19.36 5.47 2.21
CA MET A 589 -19.59 6.17 0.94
C MET A 589 -18.29 6.46 0.17
N VAL A 590 -17.18 6.67 0.89
CA VAL A 590 -15.92 7.19 0.32
C VAL A 590 -14.83 6.13 0.23
N GLU A 591 -14.78 5.21 1.19
CA GLU A 591 -13.64 4.32 1.43
C GLU A 591 -13.20 3.56 0.19
N ARG A 592 -14.17 3.03 -0.56
CA ARG A 592 -13.87 2.25 -1.75
C ARG A 592 -13.26 3.09 -2.86
N PHE A 593 -13.77 4.29 -3.08
CA PHE A 593 -13.20 5.20 -4.07
C PHE A 593 -11.78 5.63 -3.68
N ALA A 594 -11.59 6.01 -2.42
CA ALA A 594 -10.29 6.42 -1.91
C ALA A 594 -9.25 5.30 -2.01
N LYS A 595 -9.60 4.05 -1.66
CA LYS A 595 -8.69 2.90 -1.74
C LYS A 595 -8.46 2.42 -3.17
N ASP A 596 -9.53 2.17 -3.94
CA ASP A 596 -9.44 1.55 -5.27
C ASP A 596 -8.93 2.53 -6.35
N HIS A 597 -9.32 3.82 -6.27
CA HIS A 597 -9.01 4.80 -7.31
C HIS A 597 -7.90 5.78 -6.93
N LEU A 598 -7.86 6.22 -5.67
CA LEU A 598 -6.83 7.17 -5.18
C LEU A 598 -5.63 6.46 -4.51
N ARG A 599 -5.72 5.15 -4.27
CA ARG A 599 -4.71 4.36 -3.55
C ARG A 599 -4.39 4.93 -2.16
N ALA A 600 -5.43 5.36 -1.45
CA ALA A 600 -5.31 5.73 -0.04
C ALA A 600 -5.02 4.47 0.79
N ASP A 601 -4.13 4.59 1.77
CA ASP A 601 -3.84 3.51 2.73
C ASP A 601 -4.95 3.44 3.78
N GLU A 602 -5.41 4.60 4.24
CA GLU A 602 -6.43 4.72 5.29
C GLU A 602 -7.47 5.79 4.97
N VAL A 603 -8.70 5.57 5.45
CA VAL A 603 -9.83 6.49 5.26
C VAL A 603 -10.52 6.70 6.60
N ILE A 604 -10.55 7.94 7.06
CA ILE A 604 -11.21 8.35 8.30
C ILE A 604 -12.48 9.09 7.93
N GLY A 605 -13.63 8.54 8.29
CA GLY A 605 -14.95 9.14 8.06
C GLY A 605 -15.90 8.87 9.22
N THR A 606 -17.14 9.37 9.10
CA THR A 606 -18.19 9.11 10.10
C THR A 606 -18.70 7.67 9.99
N GLU A 607 -19.10 7.07 11.11
CA GLU A 607 -19.59 5.68 11.14
C GLU A 607 -21.11 5.65 11.35
N LEU A 608 -21.83 5.02 10.43
CA LEU A 608 -23.28 4.84 10.52
C LEU A 608 -23.63 3.83 11.63
N ILE A 609 -24.73 4.09 12.35
CA ILE A 609 -25.28 3.16 13.32
C ILE A 609 -26.23 2.20 12.60
N VAL A 610 -25.91 0.91 12.68
CA VAL A 610 -26.70 -0.18 12.09
C VAL A 610 -27.38 -0.96 13.22
N ASN A 611 -28.66 -1.25 13.06
CA ASN A 611 -29.40 -2.05 14.03
C ASN A 611 -29.08 -3.55 13.87
N ARG A 612 -29.53 -4.37 14.83
CA ARG A 612 -29.33 -5.84 14.82
C ARG A 612 -29.89 -6.57 13.59
N PHE A 613 -30.72 -5.91 12.79
CA PHE A 613 -31.36 -6.47 11.61
C PHE A 613 -30.70 -6.00 10.30
N GLY A 614 -29.60 -5.24 10.38
CA GLY A 614 -28.84 -4.75 9.22
C GLY A 614 -29.40 -3.48 8.57
N PHE A 615 -30.32 -2.78 9.25
CA PHE A 615 -30.84 -1.49 8.79
C PHE A 615 -30.12 -0.32 9.45
N VAL A 616 -29.84 0.71 8.65
CA VAL A 616 -29.21 1.95 9.09
C VAL A 616 -30.23 2.83 9.78
N THR A 617 -29.91 3.32 10.98
CA THR A 617 -30.81 4.17 11.78
C THR A 617 -30.87 5.63 11.30
N GLY A 618 -29.98 6.00 10.38
CA GLY A 618 -29.77 7.38 9.93
C GLY A 618 -28.88 8.22 10.86
N LEU A 619 -28.44 7.65 11.98
CA LEU A 619 -27.58 8.32 12.96
C LEU A 619 -26.12 7.88 12.82
N ILE A 620 -25.20 8.76 13.21
CA ILE A 620 -23.75 8.48 13.26
C ILE A 620 -23.29 8.26 14.70
N ARG A 621 -22.20 7.51 14.88
CA ARG A 621 -21.59 7.26 16.20
C ARG A 621 -20.98 8.52 16.82
N GLU A 622 -20.54 9.45 15.98
CA GLU A 622 -19.82 10.64 16.40
C GLU A 622 -20.76 11.75 16.91
N THR A 623 -20.49 12.25 18.12
CA THR A 623 -21.17 13.42 18.68
C THR A 623 -20.68 14.70 18.00
N ASP A 624 -19.36 14.89 17.94
CA ASP A 624 -18.67 15.90 17.16
C ASP A 624 -17.78 15.24 16.11
N VAL A 625 -18.07 15.52 14.83
CA VAL A 625 -17.41 14.93 13.67
C VAL A 625 -15.96 15.39 13.58
N ASP A 626 -15.71 16.69 13.79
CA ASP A 626 -14.41 17.29 13.59
C ASP A 626 -13.44 16.86 14.71
N GLN A 627 -13.91 16.84 15.97
CA GLN A 627 -13.14 16.33 17.11
C GLN A 627 -12.87 14.81 17.03
N SER A 628 -13.86 14.03 16.59
CA SER A 628 -13.67 12.58 16.40
C SER A 628 -12.63 12.29 15.31
N ALA A 629 -12.69 13.02 14.18
CA ALA A 629 -11.69 12.92 13.13
C ALA A 629 -10.29 13.28 13.65
N LEU A 630 -10.16 14.39 14.40
CA LEU A 630 -8.91 14.80 15.05
C LEU A 630 -8.34 13.69 15.96
N ASN A 631 -9.17 13.12 16.84
CA ASN A 631 -8.75 12.06 17.77
C ASN A 631 -8.34 10.78 17.02
N ARG A 632 -9.09 10.38 15.99
CA ARG A 632 -8.76 9.20 15.18
C ARG A 632 -7.46 9.40 14.40
N VAL A 633 -7.23 10.60 13.87
CA VAL A 633 -5.96 10.97 13.25
C VAL A 633 -4.83 10.90 14.28
N ALA A 634 -4.99 11.50 15.46
CA ALA A 634 -3.99 11.44 16.52
C ALA A 634 -3.64 9.99 16.91
N ASN A 635 -4.65 9.11 17.00
CA ASN A 635 -4.46 7.68 17.27
C ASN A 635 -3.78 6.91 16.12
N LEU A 636 -3.93 7.36 14.87
CA LEU A 636 -3.21 6.79 13.72
C LEU A 636 -1.74 7.23 13.67
N PHE A 637 -1.40 8.29 14.41
CA PHE A 637 -0.12 8.99 14.37
C PHE A 637 0.47 9.23 15.76
N VAL A 638 0.22 8.32 16.72
CA VAL A 638 0.68 8.39 18.13
C VAL A 638 2.19 8.63 18.23
N ASP A 639 2.97 8.07 17.29
CA ASP A 639 4.43 8.10 17.33
C ASP A 639 5.08 9.18 16.43
N GLN A 640 4.36 9.74 15.44
CA GLN A 640 4.93 10.64 14.42
C GLN A 640 3.88 11.55 13.78
N ARG A 641 4.09 12.87 13.83
CA ARG A 641 3.22 13.84 13.15
C ARG A 641 3.26 13.66 11.62
N PRO A 642 2.12 13.80 10.93
CA PRO A 642 2.08 13.90 9.47
C PRO A 642 2.87 15.12 8.98
N ARG A 643 3.64 14.98 7.90
CA ARG A 643 4.53 16.04 7.40
C ARG A 643 3.77 17.14 6.65
N LEU A 644 2.75 16.79 5.88
CA LEU A 644 1.95 17.76 5.11
C LEU A 644 0.46 17.51 5.34
N GLY A 645 -0.31 18.55 5.60
CA GLY A 645 -1.76 18.57 5.61
C GLY A 645 -2.28 19.37 4.43
N LEU A 646 -3.07 18.77 3.55
CA LEU A 646 -3.91 19.52 2.61
C LEU A 646 -5.30 19.62 3.19
N GLY A 647 -5.83 20.82 3.25
CA GLY A 647 -7.21 21.01 3.68
C GLY A 647 -7.66 22.43 3.46
N ARG A 648 -8.93 22.67 3.78
CA ARG A 648 -9.49 24.00 3.64
C ARG A 648 -8.89 24.96 4.67
N PRO A 649 -8.75 26.27 4.34
CA PRO A 649 -8.45 27.28 5.34
C PRO A 649 -9.55 27.30 6.39
N ALA A 650 -9.25 26.88 7.62
CA ALA A 650 -10.20 26.97 8.72
C ALA A 650 -10.22 28.41 9.27
N VAL A 651 -11.42 28.91 9.62
CA VAL A 651 -11.60 30.19 10.34
C VAL A 651 -10.92 30.15 11.72
N THR A 652 -10.72 28.95 12.29
CA THR A 652 -9.94 28.70 13.49
C THR A 652 -9.00 27.51 13.27
N ALA A 653 -7.69 27.77 13.20
CA ALA A 653 -6.64 26.77 12.95
C ALA A 653 -6.48 25.73 14.08
N SER A 654 -7.16 25.89 15.23
CA SER A 654 -6.94 25.10 16.46
C SER A 654 -7.80 23.84 16.60
N THR A 655 -8.79 23.60 15.73
CA THR A 655 -9.74 22.46 15.89
C THR A 655 -9.76 21.48 14.73
N THR A 656 -8.92 21.65 13.71
CA THR A 656 -8.86 20.75 12.54
C THR A 656 -7.69 19.78 12.61
N PHE A 657 -7.82 18.62 11.96
CA PHE A 657 -6.73 17.63 11.87
C PHE A 657 -5.45 18.18 11.22
N LEU A 658 -5.56 19.29 10.46
CA LEU A 658 -4.42 20.00 9.88
C LEU A 658 -3.47 20.53 10.97
N SER A 659 -3.96 20.83 12.17
CA SER A 659 -3.13 21.23 13.32
C SER A 659 -2.17 20.13 13.78
N LEU A 660 -2.44 18.87 13.43
CA LEU A 660 -1.56 17.74 13.70
C LEU A 660 -0.42 17.63 12.67
N CYS A 661 -0.50 18.34 11.54
CA CYS A 661 0.47 18.28 10.45
C CYS A 661 1.62 19.28 10.64
N GLU A 662 2.84 18.92 10.20
CA GLU A 662 4.04 19.78 10.31
C GLU A 662 3.99 20.98 9.35
N GLU A 663 3.50 20.78 8.13
CA GLU A 663 3.26 21.79 7.10
C GLU A 663 1.80 21.70 6.65
N HIS A 664 1.17 22.83 6.29
CA HIS A 664 -0.16 22.83 5.70
C HIS A 664 -0.18 23.64 4.41
N ILE A 665 -0.78 23.09 3.36
CA ILE A 665 -1.06 23.83 2.13
C ILE A 665 -2.58 24.03 2.07
N PRO A 666 -3.04 25.29 1.96
CA PRO A 666 -4.46 25.57 1.80
C PRO A 666 -4.96 25.10 0.43
N ALA A 667 -6.15 24.51 0.38
CA ALA A 667 -6.89 24.27 -0.84
C ALA A 667 -7.89 25.42 -1.13
N PRO A 668 -8.03 25.90 -2.38
CA PRO A 668 -7.34 25.47 -3.59
C PRO A 668 -5.87 25.94 -3.62
N ILE A 669 -5.01 25.15 -4.28
CA ILE A 669 -3.58 25.43 -4.40
C ILE A 669 -3.38 26.77 -5.14
N PRO A 670 -2.61 27.74 -4.61
CA PRO A 670 -2.39 29.04 -5.25
C PRO A 670 -1.74 28.91 -6.63
N GLU A 671 -2.15 29.72 -7.62
CA GLU A 671 -1.59 29.71 -8.99
C GLU A 671 -0.06 29.95 -9.03
N ASN A 672 0.47 30.66 -8.04
CA ASN A 672 1.91 30.92 -7.87
C ASN A 672 2.68 29.75 -7.23
N TYR A 673 1.98 28.68 -6.83
CA TYR A 673 2.60 27.45 -6.34
C TYR A 673 3.20 26.69 -7.52
N ASN A 674 4.40 27.12 -7.89
CA ASN A 674 5.13 26.61 -9.04
C ASN A 674 5.69 25.22 -8.74
N ASP A 675 4.86 24.17 -8.80
CA ASP A 675 5.32 22.80 -9.00
C ASP A 675 5.55 22.59 -10.51
N GLY A 676 6.65 23.16 -11.03
CA GLY A 676 7.10 23.04 -12.44
C GLY A 676 7.50 21.61 -12.83
N ASN A 677 6.60 20.67 -12.62
CA ASN A 677 6.72 19.24 -12.80
C ASN A 677 5.78 18.84 -13.94
N GLN A 678 6.24 18.99 -15.19
CA GLN A 678 5.59 18.36 -16.32
C GLN A 678 6.23 16.98 -16.54
N GLN A 679 5.55 15.93 -16.06
CA GLN A 679 5.70 14.48 -16.33
C GLN A 679 6.42 13.65 -15.22
N LEU A 680 5.90 12.53 -14.71
CA LEU A 680 4.82 11.64 -15.17
C LEU A 680 3.48 11.89 -14.47
N GLN A 681 2.44 12.17 -15.25
CA GLN A 681 1.05 12.16 -14.77
C GLN A 681 0.62 10.71 -14.45
N LEU A 682 0.89 10.23 -13.24
CA LEU A 682 0.11 9.12 -12.67
C LEU A 682 -1.32 9.64 -12.51
N ARG A 683 -2.16 9.42 -13.52
CA ARG A 683 -3.59 9.71 -13.40
C ARG A 683 -4.19 8.80 -12.31
N PRO A 684 -5.22 9.24 -11.58
CA PRO A 684 -6.02 8.33 -10.75
C PRO A 684 -6.45 7.13 -11.59
N LEU A 685 -6.58 5.96 -10.96
CA LEU A 685 -7.06 4.77 -11.67
C LEU A 685 -8.48 5.05 -12.20
N PRO A 686 -8.72 5.00 -13.52
CA PRO A 686 -9.98 5.44 -14.08
C PRO A 686 -11.15 4.55 -13.62
N VAL A 687 -12.33 5.15 -13.50
CA VAL A 687 -13.56 4.42 -13.20
C VAL A 687 -14.08 3.80 -14.50
N ILE A 688 -13.71 2.55 -14.76
CA ILE A 688 -14.13 1.83 -15.98
C ILE A 688 -15.60 1.37 -15.86
N PHE A 689 -16.01 0.93 -14.67
CA PHE A 689 -17.36 0.46 -14.40
C PHE A 689 -18.05 1.36 -13.40
N HIS A 690 -19.24 1.82 -13.77
CA HIS A 690 -20.18 2.46 -12.86
C HIS A 690 -21.62 2.09 -13.25
N ASP A 691 -22.53 2.23 -12.29
CA ASP A 691 -23.93 1.82 -12.38
C ASP A 691 -24.84 2.80 -11.62
N GLY A 692 -25.30 3.83 -12.31
CA GLY A 692 -26.35 4.75 -11.87
C GLY A 692 -27.25 5.18 -13.02
N ARG A 693 -28.44 5.69 -12.73
CA ARG A 693 -29.40 6.22 -13.70
C ARG A 693 -29.09 7.67 -14.06
N LEU A 694 -28.61 8.49 -13.13
CA LEU A 694 -28.34 9.90 -13.42
C LEU A 694 -27.03 10.08 -14.22
N VAL A 695 -27.08 10.90 -15.27
CA VAL A 695 -25.91 11.28 -16.09
C VAL A 695 -25.17 12.45 -15.46
N LYS A 696 -25.92 13.42 -14.92
CA LYS A 696 -25.36 14.64 -14.32
C LYS A 696 -25.44 14.57 -12.80
N ARG A 697 -24.45 15.19 -12.15
CA ARG A 697 -24.43 15.33 -10.69
C ARG A 697 -25.67 16.13 -10.23
N PRO A 698 -26.47 15.62 -9.28
CA PRO A 698 -27.71 16.27 -8.86
C PRO A 698 -27.44 17.42 -7.89
N THR A 699 -26.93 18.54 -8.41
CA THR A 699 -26.96 19.82 -7.67
C THR A 699 -28.42 20.20 -7.37
N PRO A 700 -28.72 21.04 -6.36
CA PRO A 700 -30.11 21.40 -6.02
C PRO A 700 -30.95 21.84 -7.24
N ALA A 701 -30.39 22.70 -8.09
CA ALA A 701 -31.05 23.13 -9.33
C ALA A 701 -31.25 21.97 -10.33
N THR A 702 -30.23 21.12 -10.52
CA THR A 702 -30.32 19.97 -11.43
C THR A 702 -31.30 18.92 -10.90
N ALA A 703 -31.32 18.70 -9.58
CA ALA A 703 -32.24 17.79 -8.91
C ALA A 703 -33.69 18.24 -9.05
N LEU A 704 -33.95 19.56 -8.90
CA LEU A 704 -35.26 20.14 -9.16
C LEU A 704 -35.69 19.91 -10.61
N LEU A 705 -34.80 20.18 -11.57
CA LEU A 705 -35.08 19.94 -12.99
C LEU A 705 -35.37 18.46 -13.28
N ILE A 706 -34.61 17.53 -12.68
CA ILE A 706 -34.84 16.09 -12.82
C ILE A 706 -36.22 15.72 -12.27
N LEU A 707 -36.59 16.20 -11.07
CA LEU A 707 -37.89 15.91 -10.46
C LEU A 707 -39.06 16.42 -11.30
N LEU A 708 -38.97 17.67 -11.78
CA LEU A 708 -39.99 18.26 -12.64
C LEU A 708 -40.07 17.57 -14.02
N TRP A 709 -38.94 17.08 -14.53
CA TRP A 709 -38.87 16.43 -15.83
C TRP A 709 -39.40 15.00 -15.81
N ILE A 710 -39.27 14.25 -14.72
CA ILE A 710 -39.62 12.82 -14.68
C ILE A 710 -41.05 12.53 -15.17
N PRO A 711 -42.11 13.20 -14.70
CA PRO A 711 -43.47 12.95 -15.17
C PRO A 711 -43.62 13.19 -16.68
N LEU A 712 -43.06 14.30 -17.19
CA LEU A 712 -43.08 14.66 -18.61
C LEU A 712 -42.27 13.65 -19.45
N GLY A 713 -41.12 13.24 -18.93
CA GLY A 713 -40.23 12.27 -19.56
C GLY A 713 -40.87 10.90 -19.69
N ILE A 714 -41.64 10.44 -18.69
CA ILE A 714 -42.37 9.16 -18.75
C ILE A 714 -43.40 9.19 -19.89
N ILE A 715 -44.20 10.26 -19.99
CA ILE A 715 -45.18 10.43 -21.07
C ILE A 715 -44.49 10.43 -22.43
N LEU A 716 -43.39 11.19 -22.56
CA LEU A 716 -42.60 11.24 -23.79
C LEU A 716 -42.01 9.86 -24.16
N ALA A 717 -41.56 9.09 -23.17
CA ALA A 717 -41.03 7.75 -23.38
C ALA A 717 -42.10 6.80 -23.92
N VAL A 718 -43.32 6.84 -23.37
CA VAL A 718 -44.45 6.03 -23.85
C VAL A 718 -44.77 6.36 -25.31
N ILE A 719 -44.86 7.65 -25.65
CA ILE A 719 -45.10 8.10 -27.04
C ILE A 719 -44.02 7.57 -27.97
N ARG A 720 -42.74 7.73 -27.62
CA ARG A 720 -41.62 7.30 -28.46
C ARG A 720 -41.56 5.78 -28.64
N ILE A 721 -41.82 4.99 -27.58
CA ILE A 721 -41.88 3.52 -27.66
C ILE A 721 -43.04 3.10 -28.57
N PHE A 722 -44.21 3.71 -28.42
CA PHE A 722 -45.39 3.41 -29.25
C PHE A 722 -45.14 3.71 -30.73
N LEU A 723 -44.55 4.88 -31.04
CA LEU A 723 -44.17 5.24 -32.42
C LEU A 723 -43.16 4.25 -33.00
N GLY A 724 -42.17 3.81 -32.22
CA GLY A 724 -41.18 2.83 -32.66
C GLY A 724 -41.73 1.43 -32.94
N ALA A 725 -42.91 1.10 -32.38
CA ALA A 725 -43.59 -0.17 -32.60
C ALA A 725 -44.52 -0.16 -33.84
N ILE A 726 -45.07 1.00 -34.19
CA ILE A 726 -46.05 1.13 -35.29
C ILE A 726 -45.40 1.56 -36.61
N LEU A 727 -44.37 2.40 -36.55
CA LEU A 727 -43.75 2.95 -37.76
C LEU A 727 -42.91 1.90 -38.50
N PRO A 728 -42.94 1.89 -39.84
CA PRO A 728 -41.99 1.13 -40.64
C PRO A 728 -40.54 1.51 -40.30
N LEU A 729 -39.64 0.52 -40.22
CA LEU A 729 -38.25 0.71 -39.78
C LEU A 729 -37.50 1.82 -40.53
N TRP A 730 -37.78 1.99 -41.82
CA TRP A 730 -37.15 3.01 -42.67
C TRP A 730 -37.62 4.43 -42.37
N ALA A 731 -38.83 4.60 -41.83
CA ALA A 731 -39.42 5.91 -41.51
C ALA A 731 -39.01 6.38 -40.09
N THR A 732 -38.65 5.45 -39.20
CA THR A 732 -38.33 5.72 -37.80
C THR A 732 -37.22 6.75 -37.59
N PRO A 733 -36.09 6.75 -38.33
CA PRO A 733 -35.04 7.76 -38.15
C PRO A 733 -35.54 9.19 -38.36
N TYR A 734 -36.41 9.41 -39.35
CA TYR A 734 -36.96 10.73 -39.69
C TYR A 734 -37.99 11.20 -38.65
N VAL A 735 -38.93 10.33 -38.27
CA VAL A 735 -39.97 10.69 -37.28
C VAL A 735 -39.37 10.88 -35.89
N SER A 736 -38.32 10.12 -35.54
CA SER A 736 -37.65 10.26 -34.24
C SER A 736 -37.12 11.67 -33.99
N GLN A 737 -36.71 12.39 -35.05
CA GLN A 737 -36.22 13.77 -35.01
C GLN A 737 -37.28 14.78 -34.56
N ILE A 738 -38.53 14.58 -34.98
CA ILE A 738 -39.67 15.42 -34.58
C ILE A 738 -39.87 15.33 -33.06
N PHE A 739 -39.74 14.13 -32.51
CA PHE A 739 -39.86 13.89 -31.08
C PHE A 739 -38.54 14.08 -30.34
N GLY A 740 -37.51 14.71 -30.92
CA GLY A 740 -36.26 15.08 -30.26
C GLY A 740 -35.17 14.01 -30.21
N GLY A 741 -35.38 12.82 -30.78
CA GLY A 741 -34.35 11.80 -30.96
C GLY A 741 -33.54 12.02 -32.24
N HIS A 742 -32.23 11.78 -32.23
CA HIS A 742 -31.40 12.00 -33.42
C HIS A 742 -30.54 10.78 -33.73
N ILE A 743 -30.55 10.31 -34.98
CA ILE A 743 -29.72 9.18 -35.43
C ILE A 743 -28.71 9.69 -36.45
N ILE A 744 -27.42 9.51 -36.16
CA ILE A 744 -26.30 9.88 -37.04
C ILE A 744 -25.77 8.59 -37.66
N VAL A 745 -25.72 8.56 -39.00
CA VAL A 745 -25.19 7.42 -39.75
C VAL A 745 -23.88 7.84 -40.43
N LYS A 746 -22.83 7.06 -40.21
CA LYS A 746 -21.52 7.22 -40.84
C LYS A 746 -21.13 5.94 -41.57
N GLY A 747 -20.40 6.08 -42.67
CA GLY A 747 -20.06 4.96 -43.55
C GLY A 747 -21.22 4.53 -44.45
N LYS A 748 -20.97 3.55 -45.32
CA LYS A 748 -21.98 3.04 -46.27
C LYS A 748 -22.65 1.78 -45.70
N PRO A 749 -23.97 1.78 -45.43
CA PRO A 749 -24.66 0.59 -44.96
C PRO A 749 -24.63 -0.52 -46.02
N PRO A 750 -24.33 -1.78 -45.66
CA PRO A 750 -24.27 -2.88 -46.61
C PRO A 750 -25.65 -3.29 -47.14
N GLN A 751 -25.70 -3.63 -48.43
CA GLN A 751 -26.92 -4.12 -49.08
C GLN A 751 -27.36 -5.49 -48.53
N PRO A 752 -28.63 -5.88 -48.71
CA PRO A 752 -29.11 -7.20 -48.31
C PRO A 752 -28.33 -8.31 -49.01
N PRO A 753 -28.10 -9.46 -48.36
CA PRO A 753 -27.49 -10.60 -49.03
C PRO A 753 -28.36 -11.07 -50.22
N ALA A 754 -27.73 -11.36 -51.35
CA ALA A 754 -28.40 -11.96 -52.51
C ALA A 754 -28.99 -13.34 -52.13
N ALA A 755 -30.12 -13.69 -52.75
CA ALA A 755 -30.80 -14.96 -52.49
C ALA A 755 -29.84 -16.16 -52.63
N GLY A 756 -29.78 -17.01 -51.60
CA GLY A 756 -28.92 -18.21 -51.57
C GLY A 756 -27.52 -18.03 -50.96
N LYS A 757 -27.09 -16.81 -50.58
CA LYS A 757 -25.83 -16.61 -49.83
C LYS A 757 -26.09 -16.55 -48.32
N SER A 758 -25.14 -17.04 -47.52
CA SER A 758 -25.18 -16.92 -46.06
C SER A 758 -25.23 -15.45 -45.63
N GLY A 759 -25.93 -15.13 -44.55
CA GLY A 759 -26.06 -13.77 -44.05
C GLY A 759 -24.73 -13.14 -43.63
N VAL A 760 -24.74 -11.81 -43.52
CA VAL A 760 -23.63 -11.04 -42.95
C VAL A 760 -23.80 -10.97 -41.44
N LEU A 761 -22.70 -11.18 -40.70
CA LEU A 761 -22.67 -11.00 -39.26
C LEU A 761 -22.22 -9.59 -38.92
N PHE A 762 -23.15 -8.79 -38.40
CA PHE A 762 -22.87 -7.46 -37.87
C PHE A 762 -22.31 -7.59 -36.46
N VAL A 763 -21.06 -7.17 -36.28
CA VAL A 763 -20.37 -7.21 -34.99
C VAL A 763 -20.34 -5.81 -34.42
N CYS A 764 -21.17 -5.57 -33.40
CA CYS A 764 -21.43 -4.25 -32.85
C CYS A 764 -20.73 -4.04 -31.50
N THR A 765 -20.28 -2.81 -31.24
CA THR A 765 -20.08 -2.38 -29.85
C THR A 765 -21.42 -2.34 -29.13
N HIS A 766 -21.41 -2.56 -27.81
CA HIS A 766 -22.64 -2.67 -27.02
C HIS A 766 -22.72 -1.58 -25.96
N ARG A 767 -23.58 -0.59 -26.19
CA ARG A 767 -23.73 0.60 -25.34
C ARG A 767 -25.07 0.61 -24.63
N THR A 768 -26.13 0.22 -25.31
CA THR A 768 -27.45 0.06 -24.68
C THR A 768 -28.21 -1.14 -25.25
N LEU A 769 -29.38 -1.44 -24.69
CA LEU A 769 -30.27 -2.45 -25.25
C LEU A 769 -30.79 -2.10 -26.66
N MET A 770 -30.78 -0.81 -27.03
CA MET A 770 -31.32 -0.33 -28.30
C MET A 770 -30.36 -0.49 -29.48
N ASP A 771 -29.10 -0.91 -29.27
CA ASP A 771 -28.12 -0.95 -30.37
C ASP A 771 -28.58 -1.79 -31.58
N PRO A 772 -29.08 -3.04 -31.41
CA PRO A 772 -29.52 -3.83 -32.56
C PRO A 772 -30.81 -3.31 -33.20
N VAL A 773 -31.65 -2.63 -32.41
CA VAL A 773 -32.90 -2.01 -32.88
C VAL A 773 -32.58 -0.80 -33.76
N VAL A 774 -31.69 0.08 -33.30
CA VAL A 774 -31.23 1.25 -34.05
C VAL A 774 -30.48 0.84 -35.31
N LEU A 775 -29.68 -0.22 -35.25
CA LEU A 775 -29.04 -0.79 -36.45
C LEU A 775 -30.07 -1.23 -37.50
N SER A 776 -31.16 -1.86 -37.07
CA SER A 776 -32.25 -2.28 -37.97
C SER A 776 -33.03 -1.09 -38.54
N TYR A 777 -33.23 -0.01 -37.77
CA TYR A 777 -33.82 1.23 -38.28
C TYR A 777 -32.95 1.86 -39.37
N VAL A 778 -31.63 1.92 -39.16
CA VAL A 778 -30.69 2.50 -40.12
C VAL A 778 -30.56 1.66 -41.39
N LEU A 779 -30.64 0.33 -41.29
CA LEU A 779 -30.59 -0.57 -42.44
C LEU A 779 -31.93 -0.70 -43.17
N GLY A 780 -33.03 -0.19 -42.59
CA GLY A 780 -34.38 -0.29 -43.14
C GLY A 780 -34.93 -1.72 -43.22
N ARG A 781 -34.31 -2.68 -42.51
CA ARG A 781 -34.69 -4.11 -42.50
C ARG A 781 -34.55 -4.70 -41.10
N SER A 782 -35.40 -5.65 -40.76
CA SER A 782 -35.40 -6.31 -39.44
C SER A 782 -34.28 -7.34 -39.37
N ILE A 783 -33.35 -7.16 -38.43
CA ILE A 783 -32.20 -8.07 -38.25
C ILE A 783 -32.29 -8.72 -36.88
N PRO A 784 -32.33 -10.07 -36.79
CA PRO A 784 -32.32 -10.76 -35.52
C PRO A 784 -31.09 -10.40 -34.67
N ALA A 785 -31.28 -10.29 -33.36
CA ALA A 785 -30.20 -9.99 -32.42
C ALA A 785 -30.01 -11.11 -31.39
N VAL A 786 -28.77 -11.56 -31.20
CA VAL A 786 -28.46 -12.54 -30.15
C VAL A 786 -28.28 -11.86 -28.79
N THR A 787 -28.93 -12.40 -27.75
CA THR A 787 -28.94 -11.78 -26.42
C THR A 787 -28.66 -12.80 -25.31
N TYR A 788 -27.86 -12.42 -24.32
CA TYR A 788 -27.54 -13.27 -23.16
C TYR A 788 -28.43 -13.03 -21.95
N SER A 789 -29.06 -11.86 -21.81
CA SER A 789 -29.74 -11.43 -20.57
C SER A 789 -30.72 -10.27 -20.78
N ILE A 790 -31.70 -10.45 -21.66
CA ILE A 790 -32.81 -9.51 -21.88
C ILE A 790 -34.00 -9.83 -20.96
N SER A 791 -34.73 -8.81 -20.51
CA SER A 791 -35.98 -9.01 -19.74
C SER A 791 -37.10 -9.49 -20.67
N ARG A 792 -38.08 -10.25 -20.14
CA ARG A 792 -39.26 -10.67 -20.93
C ARG A 792 -40.03 -9.46 -21.47
N LEU A 793 -40.17 -8.41 -20.67
CA LEU A 793 -40.83 -7.17 -21.10
C LEU A 793 -40.12 -6.53 -22.30
N SER A 794 -38.79 -6.44 -22.24
CA SER A 794 -38.02 -5.85 -23.34
C SER A 794 -38.03 -6.71 -24.62
N GLU A 795 -38.21 -8.02 -24.48
CA GLU A 795 -38.41 -8.95 -25.61
C GLU A 795 -39.78 -8.74 -26.26
N ILE A 796 -40.84 -8.58 -25.47
CA ILE A 796 -42.19 -8.26 -25.95
C ILE A 796 -42.24 -6.89 -26.65
N LEU A 797 -41.54 -5.89 -26.11
CA LEU A 797 -41.48 -4.55 -26.67
C LEU A 797 -40.49 -4.42 -27.85
N SER A 798 -39.77 -5.48 -28.21
CA SER A 798 -38.76 -5.41 -29.25
C SER A 798 -39.39 -5.42 -30.66
N PRO A 799 -39.06 -4.46 -31.54
CA PRO A 799 -39.54 -4.44 -32.92
C PRO A 799 -38.77 -5.42 -33.83
N ILE A 800 -37.78 -6.12 -33.30
CA ILE A 800 -36.93 -7.07 -34.02
C ILE A 800 -36.92 -8.44 -33.33
N PRO A 801 -36.69 -9.55 -34.07
CA PRO A 801 -36.53 -10.86 -33.46
C PRO A 801 -35.33 -10.90 -32.51
N THR A 802 -35.49 -11.47 -31.32
CA THR A 802 -34.39 -11.70 -30.39
C THR A 802 -34.12 -13.19 -30.21
N VAL A 803 -32.86 -13.58 -30.16
CA VAL A 803 -32.43 -14.98 -30.02
C VAL A 803 -31.67 -15.13 -28.70
N ARG A 804 -32.29 -15.79 -27.73
CA ARG A 804 -31.67 -16.04 -26.41
C ARG A 804 -30.56 -17.08 -26.50
N LEU A 805 -29.39 -16.73 -25.97
CA LEU A 805 -28.23 -17.60 -25.81
C LEU A 805 -28.21 -18.24 -24.40
N THR A 806 -27.68 -19.45 -24.33
CA THR A 806 -27.65 -20.33 -23.15
C THR A 806 -26.37 -20.21 -22.33
N ARG A 807 -25.35 -19.52 -22.84
CA ARG A 807 -23.99 -19.39 -22.27
C ARG A 807 -23.21 -20.70 -22.27
N ILE A 808 -23.65 -21.68 -23.04
CA ILE A 808 -22.93 -22.91 -23.34
C ILE A 808 -22.40 -22.76 -24.76
N ARG A 809 -21.07 -22.74 -24.90
CA ARG A 809 -20.38 -22.35 -26.13
C ARG A 809 -20.88 -23.14 -27.35
N ASP A 810 -20.97 -24.46 -27.26
CA ASP A 810 -21.33 -25.32 -28.40
C ASP A 810 -22.80 -25.14 -28.82
N VAL A 811 -23.69 -25.00 -27.84
CA VAL A 811 -25.13 -24.75 -28.06
C VAL A 811 -25.33 -23.38 -28.71
N ASP A 812 -24.64 -22.36 -28.21
CA ASP A 812 -24.74 -21.00 -28.73
C ASP A 812 -24.13 -20.90 -30.14
N ALA A 813 -23.02 -21.60 -30.40
CA ALA A 813 -22.40 -21.70 -31.72
C ALA A 813 -23.35 -22.29 -32.77
N ALA A 814 -23.99 -23.43 -32.45
CA ALA A 814 -24.95 -24.09 -33.34
C ALA A 814 -26.15 -23.17 -33.64
N LYS A 815 -26.66 -22.49 -32.61
CA LYS A 815 -27.80 -21.57 -32.74
C LYS A 815 -27.47 -20.36 -33.60
N ILE A 816 -26.28 -19.78 -33.45
CA ILE A 816 -25.80 -18.65 -34.26
C ILE A 816 -25.63 -19.08 -35.73
N LYS A 817 -25.01 -20.24 -35.99
CA LYS A 817 -24.86 -20.77 -37.37
C LYS A 817 -26.21 -20.97 -38.06
N GLN A 818 -27.20 -21.51 -37.34
CA GLN A 818 -28.56 -21.70 -37.85
C GLN A 818 -29.26 -20.38 -38.20
N GLN A 819 -29.00 -19.29 -37.46
CA GLN A 819 -29.58 -18.00 -37.77
C GLN A 819 -28.87 -17.33 -38.96
N LEU A 820 -27.54 -17.46 -39.04
CA LEU A 820 -26.76 -16.96 -40.18
C LEU A 820 -27.11 -17.65 -41.52
N SER A 821 -27.59 -18.88 -41.49
CA SER A 821 -28.09 -19.55 -42.71
C SER A 821 -29.44 -19.00 -43.18
N LYS A 822 -30.19 -18.30 -42.31
CA LYS A 822 -31.49 -17.68 -42.65
C LYS A 822 -31.36 -16.25 -43.14
N GLY A 823 -30.29 -15.54 -42.78
CA GLY A 823 -30.06 -14.15 -43.16
C GLY A 823 -29.07 -13.46 -42.23
N ASP A 824 -29.04 -12.13 -42.30
CA ASP A 824 -28.15 -11.31 -41.48
C ASP A 824 -28.42 -11.48 -39.98
N LEU A 825 -27.39 -11.28 -39.16
CA LEU A 825 -27.47 -11.42 -37.70
C LEU A 825 -26.66 -10.32 -37.02
N VAL A 826 -27.14 -9.82 -35.88
CA VAL A 826 -26.39 -8.89 -35.04
C VAL A 826 -25.85 -9.61 -33.81
N VAL A 827 -24.56 -9.43 -33.53
CA VAL A 827 -23.91 -9.88 -32.30
C VAL A 827 -23.15 -8.75 -31.62
N CYS A 828 -23.32 -8.66 -30.31
CA CYS A 828 -22.57 -7.79 -29.42
C CYS A 828 -21.54 -8.62 -28.64
N PRO A 829 -20.30 -8.79 -29.11
CA PRO A 829 -19.32 -9.72 -28.54
C PRO A 829 -18.83 -9.35 -27.13
N GLU A 830 -19.07 -8.12 -26.66
CA GLU A 830 -18.86 -7.71 -25.26
C GLU A 830 -19.75 -8.50 -24.28
N GLY A 831 -20.91 -9.00 -24.73
CA GLY A 831 -21.86 -9.77 -23.92
C GLY A 831 -22.60 -8.99 -22.83
N THR A 832 -22.27 -7.70 -22.65
CA THR A 832 -22.95 -6.74 -21.77
C THR A 832 -22.67 -5.33 -22.26
N THR A 833 -23.50 -4.37 -21.87
CA THR A 833 -23.32 -2.97 -22.26
C THR A 833 -22.13 -2.34 -21.54
N CYS A 834 -21.36 -1.50 -22.20
CA CYS A 834 -20.39 -0.61 -21.58
C CYS A 834 -20.78 0.83 -21.91
N ARG A 835 -20.64 1.78 -20.98
CA ARG A 835 -21.05 3.18 -21.21
C ARG A 835 -19.91 4.20 -21.13
N GLU A 836 -18.81 3.81 -20.50
CA GLU A 836 -17.57 4.59 -20.48
C GLU A 836 -16.80 4.38 -21.79
N PRO A 837 -15.84 5.26 -22.16
CA PRO A 837 -15.11 5.19 -23.43
C PRO A 837 -14.08 4.05 -23.46
N PHE A 838 -14.52 2.86 -23.07
CA PHE A 838 -13.78 1.60 -23.06
C PHE A 838 -14.60 0.52 -23.76
N LEU A 839 -13.92 -0.40 -24.44
CA LEU A 839 -14.51 -1.64 -24.94
C LEU A 839 -14.08 -2.81 -24.06
N LEU A 840 -15.05 -3.62 -23.65
CA LEU A 840 -14.78 -4.89 -22.99
C LEU A 840 -14.12 -5.88 -23.94
N ARG A 841 -13.46 -6.89 -23.40
CA ARG A 841 -12.89 -7.98 -24.19
C ARG A 841 -13.99 -8.67 -25.00
N PHE A 842 -13.75 -8.82 -26.30
CA PHE A 842 -14.68 -9.51 -27.19
C PHE A 842 -14.56 -11.04 -27.05
N SER A 843 -15.71 -11.72 -27.06
CA SER A 843 -15.74 -13.17 -27.25
C SER A 843 -15.26 -13.54 -28.65
N ALA A 844 -14.37 -14.53 -28.76
CA ALA A 844 -13.87 -15.02 -30.05
C ALA A 844 -14.90 -15.86 -30.83
N LEU A 845 -16.02 -16.23 -30.18
CA LEU A 845 -16.99 -17.16 -30.75
C LEU A 845 -17.49 -16.69 -32.12
N PHE A 846 -17.75 -15.40 -32.33
CA PHE A 846 -18.29 -14.91 -33.61
C PHE A 846 -17.32 -15.11 -34.78
N ALA A 847 -16.01 -15.05 -34.53
CA ALA A 847 -14.97 -15.16 -35.56
C ALA A 847 -14.86 -16.57 -36.13
N GLU A 848 -15.32 -17.59 -35.40
CA GLU A 848 -15.29 -19.00 -35.81
C GLU A 848 -16.49 -19.41 -36.68
N LEU A 849 -17.51 -18.56 -36.75
CA LEU A 849 -18.82 -18.94 -37.30
C LEU A 849 -19.03 -18.48 -38.74
N THR A 850 -18.31 -17.43 -39.18
CA THR A 850 -18.40 -16.89 -40.54
C THR A 850 -17.22 -15.97 -40.85
N ASP A 851 -16.82 -15.90 -42.11
CA ASP A 851 -15.86 -14.91 -42.63
C ASP A 851 -16.53 -13.60 -43.07
N ARG A 852 -17.87 -13.59 -43.19
CA ARG A 852 -18.64 -12.40 -43.62
C ARG A 852 -18.96 -11.50 -42.43
N ILE A 853 -17.95 -10.80 -41.93
CA ILE A 853 -18.04 -9.97 -40.72
C ILE A 853 -18.03 -8.49 -41.11
N VAL A 854 -19.05 -7.74 -40.69
CA VAL A 854 -19.11 -6.28 -40.81
C VAL A 854 -19.05 -5.66 -39.41
N PRO A 855 -17.94 -5.01 -39.03
CA PRO A 855 -17.84 -4.27 -37.78
C PRO A 855 -18.70 -3.00 -37.83
N VAL A 856 -19.49 -2.76 -36.77
CA VAL A 856 -20.32 -1.54 -36.64
C VAL A 856 -20.06 -0.88 -35.30
N ALA A 857 -19.60 0.36 -35.32
CA ALA A 857 -19.38 1.13 -34.11
C ALA A 857 -20.67 1.84 -33.70
N MET A 858 -21.23 1.42 -32.57
CA MET A 858 -22.42 1.99 -31.94
C MET A 858 -22.01 2.92 -30.81
N ASN A 859 -22.58 4.12 -30.78
CA ASN A 859 -22.42 5.07 -29.68
C ASN A 859 -23.73 5.81 -29.40
N TYR A 860 -23.87 6.36 -28.19
CA TYR A 860 -25.05 7.11 -27.77
C TYR A 860 -24.69 8.30 -26.89
N ARG A 861 -25.53 9.34 -26.91
CA ARG A 861 -25.42 10.52 -26.05
C ARG A 861 -26.78 10.85 -25.44
N VAL A 862 -26.80 11.11 -24.14
CA VAL A 862 -28.00 11.35 -23.33
C VAL A 862 -27.76 12.49 -22.34
N GLY A 863 -28.83 13.13 -21.87
CA GLY A 863 -28.76 14.35 -21.06
C GLY A 863 -29.02 14.14 -19.57
N PHE A 864 -30.03 13.35 -19.21
CA PHE A 864 -30.45 13.14 -17.82
C PHE A 864 -30.24 11.70 -17.36
N PHE A 865 -30.60 10.72 -18.19
CA PHE A 865 -30.68 9.33 -17.76
C PHE A 865 -29.84 8.38 -18.61
N HIS A 866 -29.03 7.56 -17.95
CA HIS A 866 -28.38 6.43 -18.58
C HIS A 866 -29.39 5.34 -18.92
N ALA A 867 -29.24 4.81 -20.13
CA ALA A 867 -30.14 3.81 -20.71
C ALA A 867 -30.08 2.44 -20.03
N THR A 868 -29.01 2.11 -19.30
CA THR A 868 -28.85 0.76 -18.75
C THR A 868 -28.39 0.78 -17.31
N THR A 869 -28.81 -0.24 -16.56
CA THR A 869 -28.27 -0.51 -15.21
C THR A 869 -27.96 -1.99 -15.02
N ALA A 870 -26.96 -2.30 -14.19
CA ALA A 870 -26.60 -3.67 -13.82
C ALA A 870 -27.46 -4.16 -12.64
N ARG A 871 -27.74 -3.28 -11.67
CA ARG A 871 -28.51 -3.57 -10.44
C ARG A 871 -30.02 -3.34 -10.59
N GLY A 872 -30.40 -2.30 -11.35
CA GLY A 872 -31.79 -1.89 -11.53
C GLY A 872 -32.62 -2.87 -12.36
N TRP A 873 -33.94 -2.65 -12.38
CA TRP A 873 -34.84 -3.46 -13.19
C TRP A 873 -34.62 -3.17 -14.68
N LYS A 874 -34.05 -4.15 -15.40
CA LYS A 874 -33.74 -4.04 -16.84
C LYS A 874 -34.93 -3.73 -17.74
N GLY A 875 -36.16 -3.97 -17.27
CA GLY A 875 -37.38 -3.59 -18.00
C GLY A 875 -37.52 -2.09 -18.21
N LEU A 876 -36.94 -1.27 -17.33
CA LEU A 876 -36.98 0.21 -17.41
C LEU A 876 -35.92 0.81 -18.31
N ASP A 877 -34.97 0.02 -18.81
CA ASP A 877 -33.86 0.50 -19.62
C ASP A 877 -34.32 1.29 -20.87
N PRO A 878 -35.27 0.77 -21.67
CA PRO A 878 -35.83 1.53 -22.80
C PRO A 878 -36.56 2.80 -22.35
N ILE A 879 -37.28 2.75 -21.22
CA ILE A 879 -38.05 3.88 -20.71
C ILE A 879 -37.10 5.02 -20.34
N PHE A 880 -36.08 4.77 -19.52
CA PHE A 880 -35.09 5.79 -19.15
C PHE A 880 -34.32 6.34 -20.35
N PHE A 881 -34.02 5.49 -21.35
CA PHE A 881 -33.43 5.97 -22.59
C PHE A 881 -34.34 7.00 -23.28
N PHE A 882 -35.61 6.67 -23.50
CA PHE A 882 -36.58 7.53 -24.18
C PHE A 882 -37.14 8.66 -23.31
N MET A 883 -36.90 8.67 -21.99
CA MET A 883 -37.19 9.81 -21.11
C MET A 883 -36.23 10.99 -21.35
N ASN A 884 -35.07 10.77 -21.99
CA ASN A 884 -34.13 11.86 -22.25
C ASN A 884 -34.75 12.90 -23.20
N PRO A 885 -34.57 14.22 -22.97
CA PRO A 885 -35.12 15.23 -23.88
C PRO A 885 -34.59 15.09 -25.31
N ARG A 886 -33.28 14.89 -25.46
CA ARG A 886 -32.60 14.80 -26.76
C ARG A 886 -31.62 13.62 -26.82
N PRO A 887 -32.09 12.37 -26.95
CA PRO A 887 -31.22 11.21 -27.09
C PRO A 887 -30.62 11.19 -28.50
N VAL A 888 -29.30 11.00 -28.60
CA VAL A 888 -28.59 10.88 -29.87
C VAL A 888 -27.98 9.50 -29.99
N TYR A 889 -28.17 8.85 -31.13
CA TYR A 889 -27.49 7.62 -31.52
C TYR A 889 -26.55 7.87 -32.68
N GLU A 890 -25.40 7.21 -32.66
CA GLU A 890 -24.42 7.24 -33.73
C GLU A 890 -24.09 5.81 -34.15
N VAL A 891 -24.23 5.54 -35.45
CA VAL A 891 -23.99 4.25 -36.08
C VAL A 891 -22.94 4.44 -37.17
N THR A 892 -21.77 3.84 -36.99
CA THR A 892 -20.69 3.92 -37.97
C THR A 892 -20.42 2.54 -38.56
N PHE A 893 -20.69 2.38 -39.86
CA PHE A 893 -20.37 1.16 -40.61
C PHE A 893 -18.92 1.17 -41.06
N LEU A 894 -18.17 0.12 -40.71
CA LEU A 894 -16.86 -0.15 -41.29
C LEU A 894 -16.99 -1.11 -42.47
N ASN A 895 -15.94 -1.19 -43.28
CA ASN A 895 -15.88 -2.16 -44.38
C ASN A 895 -15.95 -3.59 -43.83
N GLN A 896 -16.53 -4.50 -44.62
CA GLN A 896 -16.46 -5.93 -44.33
C GLN A 896 -14.99 -6.34 -44.20
N LEU A 897 -14.70 -7.22 -43.24
CA LEU A 897 -13.34 -7.73 -43.06
C LEU A 897 -12.86 -8.41 -44.36
N PRO A 898 -11.64 -8.12 -44.81
CA PRO A 898 -11.04 -8.84 -45.93
C PRO A 898 -10.65 -10.26 -45.48
N MET A 899 -10.57 -11.23 -46.41
CA MET A 899 -10.34 -12.64 -46.08
C MET A 899 -9.04 -12.87 -45.29
N GLU A 900 -8.02 -12.05 -45.54
CA GLU A 900 -6.73 -12.08 -44.84
C GLU A 900 -6.86 -11.66 -43.36
N ALA A 901 -7.99 -11.08 -42.97
CA ALA A 901 -8.31 -10.68 -41.60
C ALA A 901 -9.31 -11.62 -40.90
N THR A 902 -9.68 -12.74 -41.53
CA THR A 902 -10.59 -13.74 -40.95
C THR A 902 -9.87 -15.07 -40.67
N CYS A 903 -10.56 -15.99 -39.99
CA CYS A 903 -10.02 -17.30 -39.64
C CYS A 903 -9.68 -18.15 -40.88
N SER A 904 -10.35 -17.93 -42.02
CA SER A 904 -10.04 -18.60 -43.28
C SER A 904 -8.62 -18.36 -43.82
N SER A 905 -7.93 -17.33 -43.32
CA SER A 905 -6.50 -17.09 -43.62
C SER A 905 -5.52 -17.76 -42.66
N GLY A 906 -6.00 -18.60 -41.73
CA GLY A 906 -5.19 -19.27 -40.70
C GLY A 906 -5.00 -18.46 -39.41
N LYS A 907 -5.65 -17.28 -39.28
CA LYS A 907 -5.66 -16.50 -38.03
C LYS A 907 -6.47 -17.20 -36.95
N SER A 908 -6.03 -17.08 -35.69
CA SER A 908 -6.81 -17.60 -34.59
C SER A 908 -8.10 -16.76 -34.39
N PRO A 909 -9.19 -17.36 -33.91
CA PRO A 909 -10.41 -16.62 -33.57
C PRO A 909 -10.20 -15.47 -32.58
N HIS A 910 -9.23 -15.64 -31.67
CA HIS A 910 -8.86 -14.62 -30.70
C HIS A 910 -8.19 -13.43 -31.37
N ASP A 911 -7.33 -13.65 -32.37
CA ASP A 911 -6.68 -12.57 -33.11
C ASP A 911 -7.68 -11.76 -33.92
N VAL A 912 -8.63 -12.44 -34.58
CA VAL A 912 -9.73 -11.78 -35.30
C VAL A 912 -10.58 -10.95 -34.34
N ALA A 913 -10.96 -11.50 -33.19
CA ALA A 913 -11.76 -10.76 -32.19
C ALA A 913 -11.02 -9.55 -31.62
N ASN A 914 -9.72 -9.69 -31.32
CA ASN A 914 -8.88 -8.59 -30.85
C ASN A 914 -8.68 -7.51 -31.93
N TYR A 915 -8.53 -7.92 -33.19
CA TYR A 915 -8.45 -7.00 -34.32
C TYR A 915 -9.75 -6.20 -34.47
N VAL A 916 -10.90 -6.86 -34.43
CA VAL A 916 -12.23 -6.21 -34.50
C VAL A 916 -12.46 -5.27 -33.31
N GLN A 917 -12.06 -5.67 -32.10
CA GLN A 917 -12.13 -4.80 -30.92
C GLN A 917 -11.30 -3.53 -31.12
N ARG A 918 -10.06 -3.65 -31.62
CA ARG A 918 -9.15 -2.50 -31.85
C ARG A 918 -9.66 -1.54 -32.91
N ILE A 919 -10.17 -2.02 -34.04
CA ILE A 919 -10.68 -1.12 -35.10
C ILE A 919 -11.95 -0.38 -34.65
N LEU A 920 -12.82 -1.04 -33.87
CA LEU A 920 -14.02 -0.39 -33.33
C LEU A 920 -13.64 0.62 -32.23
N ALA A 921 -12.68 0.27 -31.37
CA ALA A 921 -12.16 1.19 -30.37
C ALA A 921 -11.53 2.44 -31.02
N ALA A 922 -10.67 2.25 -32.03
CA ALA A 922 -10.06 3.34 -32.77
C ALA A 922 -11.10 4.24 -33.47
N THR A 923 -12.15 3.65 -34.02
CA THR A 923 -13.25 4.39 -34.67
C THR A 923 -14.03 5.26 -33.68
N LEU A 924 -14.19 4.81 -32.43
CA LEU A 924 -14.90 5.53 -31.38
C LEU A 924 -14.00 6.46 -30.54
N GLY A 925 -12.67 6.35 -30.69
CA GLY A 925 -11.71 6.98 -29.79
C GLY A 925 -11.71 6.37 -28.38
N PHE A 926 -12.03 5.08 -28.27
CA PHE A 926 -12.13 4.36 -27.00
C PHE A 926 -10.87 3.53 -26.73
N GLU A 927 -10.67 3.15 -25.48
CA GLU A 927 -9.58 2.25 -25.07
C GLU A 927 -10.06 0.79 -24.99
N CYS A 928 -9.22 -0.15 -25.42
CA CYS A 928 -9.51 -1.58 -25.29
C CYS A 928 -9.15 -2.07 -23.89
N THR A 929 -10.01 -2.92 -23.31
CA THR A 929 -9.74 -3.55 -22.02
C THR A 929 -9.73 -5.07 -22.14
N ASN A 930 -9.05 -5.73 -21.20
CA ASN A 930 -9.11 -7.18 -21.02
C ASN A 930 -10.23 -7.62 -20.08
N PHE A 931 -11.01 -6.66 -19.54
CA PHE A 931 -12.11 -6.96 -18.64
C PHE A 931 -13.25 -7.64 -19.39
N THR A 932 -13.85 -8.61 -18.71
CA THR A 932 -14.96 -9.38 -19.22
C THR A 932 -16.28 -8.90 -18.61
N ARG A 933 -17.39 -9.41 -19.16
CA ARG A 933 -18.71 -9.29 -18.53
C ARG A 933 -18.70 -9.72 -17.07
N LYS A 934 -18.01 -10.81 -16.72
CA LYS A 934 -17.96 -11.33 -15.34
C LYS A 934 -17.32 -10.30 -14.41
N ASP A 935 -16.23 -9.68 -14.83
CA ASP A 935 -15.54 -8.64 -14.06
C ASP A 935 -16.45 -7.43 -13.81
N LYS A 936 -17.17 -6.97 -14.84
CA LYS A 936 -18.16 -5.88 -14.70
C LYS A 936 -19.21 -6.20 -13.63
N TYR A 937 -19.85 -7.37 -13.68
CA TYR A 937 -20.89 -7.72 -12.71
C TYR A 937 -20.34 -7.94 -11.30
N ARG A 938 -19.11 -8.46 -11.18
CA ARG A 938 -18.44 -8.62 -9.88
C ARG A 938 -18.17 -7.27 -9.23
N VAL A 939 -17.72 -6.29 -10.00
CA VAL A 939 -17.48 -4.91 -9.52
C VAL A 939 -18.80 -4.21 -9.19
N LEU A 940 -19.80 -4.23 -10.08
CA LEU A 940 -21.02 -3.43 -9.93
C LEU A 940 -22.07 -4.04 -8.99
N ALA A 941 -22.26 -5.36 -9.05
CA ALA A 941 -23.37 -6.06 -8.39
C ALA A 941 -22.91 -7.16 -7.42
N GLY A 942 -21.60 -7.40 -7.27
CA GLY A 942 -21.07 -8.42 -6.37
C GLY A 942 -21.38 -9.87 -6.77
N ASN A 943 -21.77 -10.11 -8.02
CA ASN A 943 -22.13 -11.45 -8.53
C ASN A 943 -21.56 -11.68 -9.94
N ASP A 944 -21.67 -12.91 -10.46
CA ASP A 944 -21.13 -13.30 -11.76
C ASP A 944 -22.06 -12.96 -12.96
N GLY A 945 -23.14 -12.20 -12.71
CA GLY A 945 -24.14 -11.86 -13.72
C GLY A 945 -25.02 -13.05 -14.15
N THR A 946 -25.01 -14.15 -13.39
CA THR A 946 -25.95 -15.27 -13.55
C THR A 946 -27.29 -14.88 -12.94
N VAL A 947 -28.34 -14.84 -13.78
CA VAL A 947 -29.70 -14.58 -13.30
C VAL A 947 -30.20 -15.90 -12.73
N SER A 948 -30.31 -16.02 -11.41
CA SER A 948 -31.13 -17.06 -10.80
C SER A 948 -32.59 -16.80 -11.20
N TYR A 949 -33.33 -17.85 -11.54
CA TYR A 949 -34.78 -17.75 -11.75
C TYR A 949 -35.41 -17.40 -10.40
N LEU A 950 -35.51 -16.10 -10.11
CA LEU A 950 -36.22 -15.59 -8.96
C LEU A 950 -37.72 -15.81 -9.15
N SER A 951 -38.37 -16.19 -8.06
CA SER A 951 -39.82 -16.40 -8.01
C SER A 951 -40.57 -15.14 -8.45
N LEU A 952 -41.82 -15.29 -8.91
CA LEU A 952 -42.69 -14.18 -9.30
C LEU A 952 -42.83 -13.13 -8.16
N LEU A 953 -42.74 -13.57 -6.90
CA LEU A 953 -42.75 -12.75 -5.68
C LEU A 953 -41.52 -11.84 -5.53
N ASP A 954 -40.32 -12.32 -5.89
CA ASP A 954 -39.10 -11.51 -5.85
C ASP A 954 -39.03 -10.51 -7.02
N GLN A 955 -39.63 -10.88 -8.16
CA GLN A 955 -39.81 -9.95 -9.29
C GLN A 955 -40.85 -8.87 -8.94
N LEU A 956 -41.95 -9.24 -8.27
CA LEU A 956 -42.93 -8.31 -7.72
C LEU A 956 -42.30 -7.39 -6.66
N LYS A 957 -41.50 -7.89 -5.71
CA LYS A 957 -40.76 -7.04 -4.74
C LYS A 957 -39.80 -6.06 -5.42
N LYS A 958 -39.13 -6.47 -6.50
CA LYS A 958 -38.28 -5.55 -7.29
C LYS A 958 -39.09 -4.51 -8.05
N VAL A 959 -40.23 -4.89 -8.63
CA VAL A 959 -41.11 -3.95 -9.35
C VAL A 959 -41.78 -2.98 -8.37
N VAL A 960 -42.32 -3.48 -7.26
CA VAL A 960 -42.92 -2.70 -6.16
C VAL A 960 -41.87 -1.78 -5.54
N GLY A 961 -40.65 -2.24 -5.22
CA GLY A 961 -39.58 -1.37 -4.73
C GLY A 961 -39.05 -0.33 -5.75
N THR A 962 -39.33 -0.51 -7.06
CA THR A 962 -38.97 0.47 -8.11
C THR A 962 -40.13 1.43 -8.44
N PHE A 963 -41.39 1.06 -8.13
CA PHE A 963 -42.61 1.83 -8.44
C PHE A 963 -43.44 2.29 -7.23
N GLU A 964 -43.10 1.88 -6.01
CA GLU A 964 -43.69 2.43 -4.77
C GLU A 964 -43.61 3.96 -4.66
N PRO A 965 -42.70 4.72 -5.31
CA PRO A 965 -42.76 6.17 -5.25
C PRO A 965 -43.71 6.83 -6.27
N PHE A 966 -44.54 6.08 -7.01
CA PHE A 966 -45.52 6.66 -7.96
C PHE A 966 -47.00 6.41 -7.61
N LEU A 967 -47.29 5.55 -6.64
CA LEU A 967 -48.65 5.22 -6.22
C LEU A 967 -48.68 5.05 -4.69
N HIS A 968 -48.51 6.16 -3.97
CA HIS A 968 -49.23 6.46 -2.74
C HIS A 968 -49.11 7.95 -2.40
#